data_AF-A0A929Z3Y7-F1
#
_entry.id   AF-A0A929Z3Y7-F1
#
_cell.length_a   1.000
_cell.length_b   1.000
_cell.length_c   1.000
_cell.angle_alpha   90.00
_cell.angle_beta   90.00
_cell.angle_gamma   90.00
#
_symmetry.space_group_name_H-M   'P 1'
#
loop_
_entity.id
_entity.type
_entity.pdbx_description
1 polymer ?
#
loop_
_entity_poly.entity_id
_entity_poly.type
_entity_poly.pdbx_seq_one_letter_code
_entity_poly.pdbx_strand_id
1 'polypeptide(L)'
;ITIPEKELALVFVGEEAPAGCALNAELVQGKNTTGDKLIALHKGLNVVYANDASHLYINYVMNDTNLKYTEQPQISIHVEGGRANGYFDATKMQNQDWDNLENLKPYGFFTDDVIRLKSKHTIHSLSLRGVEEQQRNGNWNYNGQYKGITGVLSKWDWVHEIEQDFFKPEQFADRFNCLMFSTDASGLYAFPYGTFIGTVSTTFSYPEWVKGSGGDNGGNLWAVVHETGHHYQKLFNLSRCLESSNNLWSNIAVWKRGASVSRLDAPQKLFNRFNRHQTWFDMDLGDRTRMYWQLWLYYVELGHKPTFFRDLFAKFREQPIDSREAKSDYLRFARFCSEAAGEDLTEFFTFYGFFDKVGNNLPLKYNDGFYDKVYAPTTISVSQADIDDCKAAMAQYSKKAKNLMFIDERIRKTPATYEGHQPGETRWATIGGLNPGDNRVFGDVGHYTDFGTGTEPGTTAQPEAVRLEGRSLRVQGKGAVGYKVYNAQGQLVMVANRHAFTIPAELDLSQITVTVAGGDGGEVEIFKNGKIVDAYNQPLKFDNPAGLTVSTGTDHPMGKYVIRNYRMFDGKYYYADAQTRPTEGRSGAGEYIFVGGKNSGDYHIYSLATQRWATYSNVRDGRNMLSWTDDFAASQPWNIEHVQNGTTSYYNISPAGARAHAWNWHGGVGVTQNSMGFYSPDDANSHWELIPADALTEYLALVKHADSVLVRDAAKAVSTHSYHQAFRAHLATESQRTTATQADIDLLKSQLAAWDVWRTADSTLQADAASVQHIQPFLNDFKAKLAALTLASSTQGLEEAQELIKAWHTWKKADEVLVRDAQKVKHSRPFYNAFTALVTSTQTTNATQPAHVAALNQRLLTWPVWRGADSLVQIPPYNDPLNTKFR
;
A
#
# COMPACT_ATOMS: atom_id res chain seq x y z
N ILE A 1 4.67 -43.37 35.51
CA ILE A 1 5.61 -44.21 36.30
C ILE A 1 6.57 -44.84 35.30
N THR A 2 7.85 -44.93 35.64
CA THR A 2 8.87 -45.53 34.78
C THR A 2 9.17 -46.91 35.31
N ILE A 3 8.99 -47.93 34.50
CA ILE A 3 9.35 -49.31 34.81
C ILE A 3 10.71 -49.54 34.14
N PRO A 4 11.79 -49.77 34.91
CA PRO A 4 13.11 -50.04 34.35
C PRO A 4 13.14 -51.29 33.47
N GLU A 5 14.19 -51.41 32.67
CA GLU A 5 14.44 -52.59 31.84
C GLU A 5 14.46 -53.86 32.71
N LYS A 6 13.73 -54.89 32.27
CA LYS A 6 13.64 -56.20 32.92
C LYS A 6 13.07 -56.18 34.34
N GLU A 7 12.31 -55.15 34.69
CA GLU A 7 11.58 -55.06 35.95
C GLU A 7 10.06 -55.25 35.77
N LEU A 8 9.37 -55.48 36.89
CA LEU A 8 7.91 -55.56 36.96
C LEU A 8 7.33 -54.45 37.83
N ALA A 9 6.10 -54.04 37.52
CA ALA A 9 5.24 -53.27 38.40
C ALA A 9 3.94 -54.05 38.67
N LEU A 10 3.46 -53.95 39.89
CA LEU A 10 2.17 -54.49 40.32
C LEU A 10 1.11 -53.39 40.17
N VAL A 11 0.08 -53.63 39.37
CA VAL A 11 -1.00 -52.68 39.11
C VAL A 11 -2.28 -53.20 39.76
N PHE A 12 -2.72 -52.53 40.82
CA PHE A 12 -3.94 -52.83 41.55
C PHE A 12 -5.09 -51.98 41.01
N VAL A 13 -6.14 -52.64 40.52
CA VAL A 13 -7.30 -52.02 39.89
C VAL A 13 -8.52 -52.17 40.80
N GLY A 14 -9.19 -51.07 41.13
CA GLY A 14 -10.32 -51.07 42.07
C GLY A 14 -11.59 -51.77 41.55
N GLU A 15 -11.87 -51.64 40.25
CA GLU A 15 -13.12 -52.08 39.63
C GLU A 15 -12.89 -52.63 38.22
N GLU A 16 -13.82 -53.48 37.75
CA GLU A 16 -13.79 -53.93 36.36
C GLU A 16 -14.15 -52.79 35.40
N ALA A 17 -13.62 -52.84 34.18
CA ALA A 17 -14.05 -51.92 33.13
C ALA A 17 -15.56 -52.12 32.85
N PRO A 18 -16.37 -51.05 32.75
CA PRO A 18 -17.77 -51.15 32.39
C PRO A 18 -17.98 -51.81 31.02
N ALA A 19 -19.17 -52.35 30.79
CA ALA A 19 -19.56 -52.86 29.49
C ALA A 19 -19.43 -51.76 28.41
N GLY A 20 -18.84 -52.11 27.27
CA GLY A 20 -18.56 -51.16 26.19
C GLY A 20 -17.29 -50.32 26.41
N CYS A 21 -16.53 -50.55 27.48
CA CYS A 21 -15.23 -49.92 27.75
C CYS A 21 -14.10 -50.95 27.80
N ALA A 22 -12.86 -50.49 27.68
CA ALA A 22 -11.66 -51.30 27.92
C ALA A 22 -10.66 -50.54 28.80
N LEU A 23 -10.02 -51.28 29.71
CA LEU A 23 -8.97 -50.77 30.58
C LEU A 23 -7.68 -51.55 30.32
N ASN A 24 -6.63 -50.86 29.90
CA ASN A 24 -5.36 -51.47 29.54
C ASN A 24 -4.19 -50.70 30.17
N ALA A 25 -3.13 -51.41 30.52
CA ALA A 25 -1.81 -50.84 30.68
C ALA A 25 -1.11 -50.79 29.31
N GLU A 26 -0.34 -49.74 29.08
CA GLU A 26 0.52 -49.60 27.91
C GLU A 26 1.92 -49.18 28.35
N LEU A 27 2.94 -49.83 27.79
CA LEU A 27 4.34 -49.53 28.07
C LEU A 27 4.93 -48.73 26.91
N VAL A 28 5.18 -47.45 27.16
CA VAL A 28 5.64 -46.51 26.14
C VAL A 28 7.13 -46.23 26.31
N GLN A 29 7.92 -46.66 25.33
CA GLN A 29 9.37 -46.51 25.34
C GLN A 29 9.81 -45.13 24.84
N GLY A 30 10.88 -44.60 25.46
CA GLY A 30 11.51 -43.35 25.03
C GLY A 30 10.49 -42.23 24.81
N LYS A 31 10.56 -41.60 23.63
CA LYS A 31 9.69 -40.49 23.23
C LYS A 31 8.45 -40.93 22.43
N ASN A 32 8.25 -42.23 22.22
CA ASN A 32 7.15 -42.73 21.40
C ASN A 32 5.78 -42.24 21.90
N THR A 33 4.83 -42.15 20.97
CA THR A 33 3.46 -41.73 21.24
C THR A 33 2.54 -42.90 21.62
N THR A 34 2.97 -44.13 21.33
CA THR A 34 2.30 -45.39 21.66
C THR A 34 3.33 -46.43 22.11
N GLY A 35 2.87 -47.47 22.78
CA GLY A 35 3.64 -48.66 23.13
C GLY A 35 3.38 -49.81 22.16
N ASP A 36 4.19 -50.86 22.25
CA ASP A 36 4.10 -52.00 21.32
C ASP A 36 2.84 -52.86 21.52
N LYS A 37 2.24 -52.80 22.71
CA LYS A 37 1.07 -53.60 23.07
C LYS A 37 0.23 -52.96 24.17
N LEU A 38 -1.06 -53.23 24.11
CA LEU A 38 -2.00 -53.03 25.20
C LEU A 38 -2.08 -54.30 26.05
N ILE A 39 -1.93 -54.15 27.36
CA ILE A 39 -2.03 -55.22 28.35
C ILE A 39 -3.37 -55.03 29.05
N ALA A 40 -4.34 -55.90 28.78
CA ALA A 40 -5.65 -55.85 29.42
C ALA A 40 -5.51 -55.96 30.94
N LEU A 41 -6.19 -55.06 31.65
CA LEU A 41 -6.24 -55.04 33.10
C LEU A 41 -7.60 -55.55 33.58
N HIS A 42 -7.60 -56.28 34.69
CA HIS A 42 -8.80 -56.73 35.39
C HIS A 42 -8.82 -56.21 36.83
N LYS A 43 -9.97 -56.28 37.50
CA LYS A 43 -10.08 -55.90 38.91
C LYS A 43 -9.11 -56.71 39.77
N GLY A 44 -8.50 -56.06 40.76
CA GLY A 44 -7.52 -56.66 41.66
C GLY A 44 -6.09 -56.50 41.16
N LEU A 45 -5.24 -57.49 41.45
CA LEU A 45 -3.81 -57.45 41.14
C LEU A 45 -3.52 -57.84 39.69
N ASN A 46 -2.75 -57.00 38.99
CA ASN A 46 -2.20 -57.26 37.67
C ASN A 46 -0.67 -57.13 37.73
N VAL A 47 0.06 -57.93 36.94
CA VAL A 47 1.53 -57.87 36.87
C VAL A 47 1.93 -57.38 35.48
N VAL A 48 2.65 -56.26 35.43
CA VAL A 48 3.14 -55.66 34.18
C VAL A 48 4.66 -55.75 34.17
N TYR A 49 5.21 -56.48 33.20
CA TYR A 49 6.66 -56.67 33.02
C TYR A 49 7.16 -55.86 31.83
N ALA A 50 8.23 -55.09 32.03
CA ALA A 50 8.86 -54.29 30.99
C ALA A 50 10.13 -54.97 30.48
N ASN A 51 10.16 -55.31 29.18
CA ASN A 51 11.38 -55.84 28.55
C ASN A 51 12.46 -54.77 28.40
N ASP A 52 12.05 -53.52 28.18
CA ASP A 52 12.87 -52.32 28.04
C ASP A 52 12.35 -51.22 28.97
N ALA A 53 13.21 -50.26 29.33
CA ALA A 53 12.81 -49.13 30.15
C ALA A 53 11.64 -48.36 29.51
N SER A 54 10.51 -48.31 30.23
CA SER A 54 9.22 -47.86 29.67
C SER A 54 8.44 -46.99 30.65
N HIS A 55 7.68 -46.03 30.12
CA HIS A 55 6.67 -45.31 30.89
C HIS A 55 5.34 -46.07 30.87
N LEU A 56 4.79 -46.34 32.05
CA LEU A 56 3.47 -46.94 32.20
C LEU A 56 2.37 -45.89 31.97
N TYR A 57 1.51 -46.15 30.99
CA TYR A 57 0.26 -45.46 30.71
C TYR A 57 -0.93 -46.37 31.06
N ILE A 58 -2.02 -45.75 31.53
CA ILE A 58 -3.31 -46.43 31.73
C ILE A 58 -4.29 -45.90 30.69
N ASN A 59 -4.70 -46.77 29.78
CA ASN A 59 -5.65 -46.48 28.72
C ASN A 59 -7.03 -46.97 29.12
N TYR A 60 -7.87 -46.02 29.51
CA TYR A 60 -9.29 -46.25 29.77
C TYR A 60 -10.10 -45.67 28.61
N VAL A 61 -10.59 -46.55 27.74
CA VAL A 61 -11.21 -46.16 26.46
C VAL A 61 -12.64 -46.68 26.37
N MET A 62 -13.52 -45.88 25.79
CA MET A 62 -14.86 -46.31 25.41
C MET A 62 -14.81 -46.90 23.99
N ASN A 63 -15.32 -48.12 23.84
CA ASN A 63 -15.43 -48.80 22.55
C ASN A 63 -16.84 -48.67 21.95
N ASP A 64 -17.84 -48.25 22.74
CA ASP A 64 -19.19 -47.92 22.27
C ASP A 64 -19.37 -46.39 22.21
N THR A 65 -19.56 -45.87 21.00
CA THR A 65 -19.74 -44.42 20.74
C THR A 65 -21.05 -43.86 21.29
N ASN A 66 -21.99 -44.70 21.73
CA ASN A 66 -23.22 -44.27 22.39
C ASN A 66 -22.98 -43.84 23.85
N LEU A 67 -21.90 -44.31 24.48
CA LEU A 67 -21.53 -43.96 25.84
C LEU A 67 -20.97 -42.54 25.92
N LYS A 68 -21.03 -41.96 27.11
CA LYS A 68 -20.37 -40.70 27.46
C LYS A 68 -19.29 -40.95 28.49
N TYR A 69 -18.12 -40.34 28.30
CA TYR A 69 -16.98 -40.52 29.21
C TYR A 69 -17.25 -39.92 30.59
N THR A 70 -18.08 -38.87 30.66
CA THR A 70 -18.48 -38.21 31.91
C THR A 70 -19.43 -39.05 32.77
N GLU A 71 -20.09 -40.04 32.16
CA GLU A 71 -20.99 -40.98 32.83
C GLU A 71 -20.26 -42.28 33.23
N GLN A 72 -19.00 -42.47 32.81
CA GLN A 72 -18.21 -43.65 33.16
C GLN A 72 -17.59 -43.52 34.57
N PRO A 73 -17.51 -44.62 35.35
CA PRO A 73 -16.92 -44.59 36.69
C PRO A 73 -15.42 -44.27 36.63
N GLN A 74 -14.95 -43.54 37.65
CA GLN A 74 -13.53 -43.34 37.89
C GLN A 74 -12.93 -44.61 38.51
N ILE A 75 -12.05 -45.30 37.78
CA ILE A 75 -11.41 -46.53 38.26
C ILE A 75 -10.13 -46.15 39.00
N SER A 76 -10.07 -46.45 40.30
CA SER A 76 -8.86 -46.26 41.11
C SER A 76 -7.76 -47.23 40.68
N ILE A 77 -6.57 -46.70 40.42
CA ILE A 77 -5.37 -47.45 40.07
C ILE A 77 -4.28 -47.16 41.10
N HIS A 78 -3.73 -48.21 41.71
CA HIS A 78 -2.57 -48.13 42.57
C HIS A 78 -1.43 -48.94 41.97
N VAL A 79 -0.21 -48.39 41.93
CA VAL A 79 0.94 -49.03 41.30
C VAL A 79 2.04 -49.18 42.33
N GLU A 80 2.50 -50.41 42.54
CA GLU A 80 3.65 -50.76 43.38
C GLU A 80 4.81 -51.23 42.49
N GLY A 81 6.01 -50.75 42.78
CA GLY A 81 7.21 -51.01 41.97
C GLY A 81 7.43 -49.98 40.86
N GLY A 82 8.59 -50.08 40.21
CA GLY A 82 9.11 -49.05 39.30
C GLY A 82 9.53 -47.77 40.01
N ARG A 83 9.76 -46.71 39.23
CA ARG A 83 10.20 -45.38 39.69
C ARG A 83 9.17 -44.31 39.35
N ALA A 84 8.81 -43.50 40.34
CA ALA A 84 8.00 -42.30 40.11
C ALA A 84 8.86 -41.22 39.42
N ASN A 85 8.75 -41.08 38.11
CA ASN A 85 9.40 -39.98 37.38
C ASN A 85 8.60 -38.66 37.46
N GLY A 86 7.28 -38.75 37.50
CA GLY A 86 6.39 -37.57 37.45
C GLY A 86 6.00 -37.17 36.02
N TYR A 87 5.09 -36.20 35.92
CA TYR A 87 4.60 -35.57 34.68
C TYR A 87 4.06 -34.19 35.04
N PHE A 88 3.93 -33.31 34.06
CA PHE A 88 3.30 -32.00 34.27
C PHE A 88 1.92 -31.95 33.62
N ASP A 89 0.89 -31.53 34.35
CA ASP A 89 -0.48 -31.40 33.85
C ASP A 89 -0.99 -29.97 34.06
N ALA A 90 -0.99 -29.15 33.01
CA ALA A 90 -1.41 -27.76 33.07
C ALA A 90 -2.89 -27.60 33.44
N THR A 91 -3.69 -28.67 33.42
CA THR A 91 -5.08 -28.62 33.91
C THR A 91 -5.19 -28.79 35.43
N LYS A 92 -4.08 -29.08 36.12
CA LYS A 92 -4.01 -29.34 37.58
C LYS A 92 -2.86 -28.62 38.28
N MET A 93 -1.82 -28.25 37.54
CA MET A 93 -0.56 -27.69 38.05
C MET A 93 -0.34 -26.27 37.52
N GLN A 94 0.42 -25.47 38.27
CA GLN A 94 0.82 -24.11 37.95
C GLN A 94 2.33 -24.04 37.62
N ASN A 95 2.81 -22.88 37.16
CA ASN A 95 4.24 -22.70 36.86
C ASN A 95 5.15 -23.02 38.05
N GLN A 96 4.74 -22.70 39.27
CA GLN A 96 5.52 -23.02 40.48
C GLN A 96 5.69 -24.53 40.69
N ASP A 97 4.73 -25.34 40.23
CA ASP A 97 4.81 -26.81 40.34
C ASP A 97 5.85 -27.40 39.39
N TRP A 98 6.11 -26.74 38.25
CA TRP A 98 7.24 -27.10 37.38
C TRP A 98 8.56 -26.93 38.13
N ASP A 99 8.76 -25.77 38.76
CA ASP A 99 9.97 -25.49 39.52
C ASP A 99 10.11 -26.46 40.72
N ASN A 100 8.99 -26.85 41.33
CA ASN A 100 8.98 -27.87 42.38
C ASN A 100 9.41 -29.25 41.85
N LEU A 101 8.94 -29.66 40.67
CA LEU A 101 9.35 -30.92 40.04
C LEU A 101 10.86 -30.92 39.71
N GLU A 102 11.40 -29.81 39.20
CA GLU A 102 12.84 -29.68 38.96
C GLU A 102 13.66 -29.80 40.26
N ASN A 103 13.17 -29.22 41.36
CA ASN A 103 13.80 -29.31 42.67
C ASN A 103 13.79 -30.74 43.26
N LEU A 104 12.99 -31.67 42.72
CA LEU A 104 12.95 -33.06 43.15
C LEU A 104 14.03 -33.95 42.49
N LYS A 105 14.76 -33.44 41.49
CA LYS A 105 15.80 -34.18 40.77
C LYS A 105 16.89 -34.81 41.66
N PRO A 106 17.44 -34.12 42.68
CA PRO A 106 18.43 -34.73 43.58
C PRO A 106 17.90 -35.94 44.35
N TYR A 107 16.57 -36.10 44.45
CA TYR A 107 15.90 -37.21 45.10
C TYR A 107 15.49 -38.33 44.12
N GLY A 108 15.90 -38.24 42.85
CA GLY A 108 15.67 -39.28 41.84
C GLY A 108 14.33 -39.20 41.09
N PHE A 109 13.51 -38.18 41.34
CA PHE A 109 12.28 -37.89 40.59
C PHE A 109 12.60 -36.95 39.41
N PHE A 110 11.79 -36.97 38.35
CA PHE A 110 11.93 -36.03 37.23
C PHE A 110 13.31 -36.08 36.56
N THR A 111 13.88 -37.29 36.45
CA THR A 111 15.24 -37.53 35.93
C THR A 111 15.30 -38.30 34.63
N ASP A 112 14.16 -38.79 34.10
CA ASP A 112 14.15 -39.42 32.78
C ASP A 112 14.47 -38.39 31.68
N ASP A 113 15.14 -38.82 30.62
CA ASP A 113 15.43 -37.99 29.45
C ASP A 113 14.16 -37.48 28.75
N VAL A 114 13.01 -38.10 29.05
CA VAL A 114 11.71 -37.80 28.45
C VAL A 114 10.76 -37.26 29.50
N ILE A 115 10.14 -36.12 29.17
CA ILE A 115 9.07 -35.52 29.95
C ILE A 115 7.71 -35.72 29.27
N ARG A 116 6.71 -36.02 30.09
CA ARG A 116 5.30 -36.03 29.69
C ARG A 116 4.65 -34.74 30.18
N LEU A 117 4.15 -33.96 29.23
CA LEU A 117 3.38 -32.74 29.51
C LEU A 117 1.95 -32.95 29.03
N LYS A 118 0.98 -32.46 29.77
CA LYS A 118 -0.42 -32.48 29.40
C LYS A 118 -1.00 -31.08 29.54
N SER A 119 -1.87 -30.71 28.62
CA SER A 119 -2.71 -29.51 28.69
C SER A 119 -4.17 -29.88 28.41
N LYS A 120 -5.00 -28.89 28.03
CA LYS A 120 -6.42 -29.11 27.76
C LYS A 120 -6.63 -29.97 26.50
N HIS A 121 -5.82 -29.78 25.47
CA HIS A 121 -5.99 -30.43 24.17
C HIS A 121 -4.80 -31.29 23.73
N THR A 122 -3.64 -31.19 24.37
CA THR A 122 -2.44 -31.91 23.96
C THR A 122 -1.81 -32.77 25.07
N ILE A 123 -1.17 -33.84 24.63
CA ILE A 123 -0.12 -34.55 25.37
C ILE A 123 1.18 -34.39 24.59
N HIS A 124 2.25 -34.04 25.29
CA HIS A 124 3.59 -33.96 24.74
C HIS A 124 4.48 -35.04 25.36
N SER A 125 5.28 -35.69 24.52
CA SER A 125 6.34 -36.62 24.89
C SER A 125 7.65 -36.08 24.34
N LEU A 126 8.40 -35.35 25.17
CA LEU A 126 9.51 -34.52 24.70
C LEU A 126 10.80 -34.85 25.42
N SER A 127 11.94 -34.48 24.82
CA SER A 127 13.19 -34.39 25.56
C SER A 127 13.08 -33.38 26.71
N LEU A 128 13.24 -33.85 27.95
CA LEU A 128 13.21 -33.01 29.15
C LEU A 128 14.25 -31.88 29.05
N ARG A 129 15.48 -32.24 28.66
CA ARG A 129 16.57 -31.27 28.46
C ARG A 129 16.20 -30.14 27.49
N GLY A 130 15.48 -30.47 26.41
CA GLY A 130 15.07 -29.48 25.41
C GLY A 130 14.04 -28.49 25.95
N VAL A 131 13.13 -28.95 26.81
CA VAL A 131 12.12 -28.09 27.47
C VAL A 131 12.81 -27.15 28.46
N GLU A 132 13.70 -27.66 29.30
CA GLU A 132 14.47 -26.84 30.25
C GLU A 132 15.40 -25.84 29.56
N GLU A 133 15.93 -26.19 28.40
CA GLU A 133 16.73 -25.27 27.61
C GLU A 133 15.91 -24.04 27.19
N GLN A 134 14.62 -24.21 26.85
CA GLN A 134 13.76 -23.07 26.55
C GLN A 134 13.52 -22.19 27.77
N GLN A 135 13.34 -22.78 28.95
CA GLN A 135 13.26 -22.04 30.20
C GLN A 135 14.55 -21.25 30.48
N ARG A 136 15.72 -21.91 30.42
CA ARG A 136 17.03 -21.30 30.65
C ARG A 136 17.35 -20.17 29.67
N ASN A 137 16.94 -20.31 28.41
CA ASN A 137 17.11 -19.29 27.38
C ASN A 137 16.14 -18.11 27.54
N GLY A 138 15.26 -18.14 28.54
CA GLY A 138 14.30 -17.08 28.81
C GLY A 138 13.09 -17.08 27.87
N ASN A 139 12.88 -18.15 27.09
CA ASN A 139 11.80 -18.25 26.09
C ASN A 139 10.40 -18.40 26.72
N TRP A 140 10.30 -18.38 28.05
CA TRP A 140 9.04 -18.32 28.79
C TRP A 140 8.76 -16.94 29.38
N ASN A 141 9.63 -15.96 29.13
CA ASN A 141 9.42 -14.56 29.49
C ASN A 141 8.93 -13.77 28.28
N TYR A 142 7.95 -12.90 28.49
CA TYR A 142 7.46 -12.00 27.44
C TYR A 142 6.96 -10.70 28.06
N ASN A 143 7.38 -9.56 27.49
CA ASN A 143 7.04 -8.21 27.98
C ASN A 143 7.23 -8.02 29.49
N GLY A 144 8.35 -8.51 30.03
CA GLY A 144 8.67 -8.39 31.46
C GLY A 144 7.87 -9.29 32.38
N GLN A 145 7.06 -10.22 31.85
CA GLN A 145 6.30 -11.20 32.62
C GLN A 145 6.82 -12.62 32.38
N TYR A 146 6.93 -13.41 33.46
CA TYR A 146 7.18 -14.85 33.36
C TYR A 146 5.87 -15.59 33.07
N LYS A 147 5.73 -16.08 31.85
CA LYS A 147 4.56 -16.86 31.40
C LYS A 147 4.69 -18.35 31.77
N GLY A 148 5.92 -18.84 31.90
CA GLY A 148 6.26 -20.20 32.28
C GLY A 148 5.73 -21.29 31.33
N ILE A 149 5.86 -22.55 31.75
CA ILE A 149 5.41 -23.70 30.96
C ILE A 149 3.90 -23.70 30.71
N THR A 150 3.08 -23.23 31.66
CA THR A 150 1.62 -23.14 31.46
C THR A 150 1.29 -22.14 30.36
N GLY A 151 2.04 -21.03 30.27
CA GLY A 151 1.92 -20.06 29.19
C GLY A 151 2.20 -20.67 27.82
N VAL A 152 3.28 -21.47 27.69
CA VAL A 152 3.62 -22.15 26.43
C VAL A 152 2.56 -23.19 26.05
N LEU A 153 2.16 -24.05 26.99
CA LEU A 153 1.13 -25.06 26.75
C LEU A 153 -0.24 -24.44 26.39
N SER A 154 -0.56 -23.26 26.94
CA SER A 154 -1.78 -22.52 26.56
C SER A 154 -1.78 -22.08 25.09
N LYS A 155 -0.60 -21.86 24.49
CA LYS A 155 -0.47 -21.51 23.07
C LYS A 155 -0.71 -22.73 22.17
N TRP A 156 -0.25 -23.90 22.60
CA TRP A 156 -0.61 -25.17 21.97
C TRP A 156 -2.11 -25.43 22.04
N ASP A 157 -2.73 -25.22 23.21
CA ASP A 157 -4.20 -25.34 23.35
C ASP A 157 -4.95 -24.38 22.42
N TRP A 158 -4.50 -23.12 22.32
CA TRP A 158 -5.09 -22.13 21.42
C TRP A 158 -5.05 -22.55 19.92
N VAL A 159 -3.96 -23.19 19.47
CA VAL A 159 -3.88 -23.74 18.11
C VAL A 159 -4.96 -24.81 17.89
N HIS A 160 -5.13 -25.71 18.86
CA HIS A 160 -6.13 -26.77 18.76
C HIS A 160 -7.55 -26.22 18.79
N GLU A 161 -7.81 -25.17 19.56
CA GLU A 161 -9.11 -24.49 19.58
C GLU A 161 -9.44 -23.88 18.20
N ILE A 162 -8.45 -23.30 17.51
CA ILE A 162 -8.61 -22.80 16.13
C ILE A 162 -8.97 -23.94 15.18
N GLU A 163 -8.28 -25.07 15.26
CA GLU A 163 -8.51 -26.20 14.35
C GLU A 163 -9.86 -26.87 14.62
N GLN A 164 -10.21 -27.04 15.89
CA GLN A 164 -11.43 -27.73 16.32
C GLN A 164 -12.72 -26.92 16.10
N ASP A 165 -12.64 -25.60 15.95
CA ASP A 165 -13.82 -24.73 15.73
C ASP A 165 -14.69 -25.22 14.55
N PHE A 166 -14.06 -25.75 13.49
CA PHE A 166 -14.75 -26.22 12.29
C PHE A 166 -15.66 -27.43 12.55
N PHE A 167 -15.41 -28.18 13.62
CA PHE A 167 -16.05 -29.49 13.85
C PHE A 167 -17.36 -29.42 14.64
N LYS A 168 -17.74 -28.25 15.16
CA LYS A 168 -18.85 -28.11 16.13
C LYS A 168 -18.66 -29.10 17.30
N PRO A 169 -17.52 -29.06 18.03
CA PRO A 169 -17.21 -30.04 19.07
C PRO A 169 -18.30 -30.15 20.14
N GLU A 170 -19.10 -29.10 20.35
CA GLU A 170 -20.25 -29.12 21.25
C GLU A 170 -21.32 -30.18 20.89
N GLN A 171 -21.42 -30.58 19.61
CA GLN A 171 -22.32 -31.65 19.16
C GLN A 171 -21.95 -33.01 19.79
N PHE A 172 -20.69 -33.15 20.18
CA PHE A 172 -20.11 -34.37 20.72
C PHE A 172 -19.61 -34.18 22.15
N ALA A 173 -20.13 -33.15 22.83
CA ALA A 173 -19.86 -32.93 24.24
C ALA A 173 -20.02 -34.24 25.01
N ASP A 174 -19.07 -34.50 25.91
CA ASP A 174 -19.02 -35.68 26.77
C ASP A 174 -18.80 -37.03 26.06
N ARG A 175 -18.70 -37.08 24.72
CA ARG A 175 -18.53 -38.34 23.96
C ARG A 175 -17.08 -38.65 23.62
N PHE A 176 -16.22 -37.64 23.57
CA PHE A 176 -14.78 -37.83 23.42
C PHE A 176 -13.99 -36.81 24.22
N ASN A 177 -12.83 -37.21 24.70
CA ASN A 177 -11.83 -36.39 25.38
C ASN A 177 -10.41 -36.68 24.86
N CYS A 178 -10.33 -37.17 23.62
CA CYS A 178 -9.05 -37.51 22.98
C CYS A 178 -8.16 -36.26 22.90
N LEU A 179 -6.88 -36.43 23.24
CA LEU A 179 -5.88 -35.38 23.20
C LEU A 179 -4.97 -35.60 21.99
N MET A 180 -4.52 -34.51 21.37
CA MET A 180 -3.50 -34.57 20.33
C MET A 180 -2.17 -34.94 20.96
N PHE A 181 -1.55 -36.00 20.47
CA PHE A 181 -0.25 -36.43 20.95
C PHE A 181 0.86 -35.81 20.10
N SER A 182 1.90 -35.25 20.72
CA SER A 182 3.06 -34.73 20.00
C SER A 182 4.40 -35.11 20.62
N THR A 183 5.44 -35.16 19.80
CA THR A 183 6.80 -35.53 20.22
C THR A 183 7.88 -34.87 19.36
N ASP A 184 9.08 -34.65 19.92
CA ASP A 184 10.23 -34.16 19.16
C ASP A 184 10.96 -35.32 18.47
N ALA A 185 11.26 -35.18 17.17
CA ALA A 185 11.89 -36.19 16.31
C ALA A 185 12.74 -35.55 15.19
N SER A 186 13.43 -36.37 14.40
CA SER A 186 14.22 -35.91 13.24
C SER A 186 13.31 -35.54 12.06
N GLY A 187 12.52 -34.48 12.18
CA GLY A 187 11.66 -33.99 11.11
C GLY A 187 10.30 -33.53 11.61
N LEU A 188 9.56 -32.93 10.69
CA LEU A 188 8.18 -32.48 10.85
C LEU A 188 7.29 -33.41 10.02
N TYR A 189 6.33 -34.05 10.68
CA TYR A 189 5.34 -34.91 10.02
C TYR A 189 4.20 -35.26 10.99
N ALA A 190 3.07 -35.72 10.46
CA ALA A 190 1.93 -36.22 11.24
C ALA A 190 1.35 -37.53 10.67
N PHE A 191 1.01 -38.46 11.56
CA PHE A 191 0.35 -39.72 11.24
C PHE A 191 -0.67 -40.06 12.35
N PRO A 192 -1.54 -41.08 12.18
CA PRO A 192 -2.37 -41.54 13.28
C PRO A 192 -1.56 -41.72 14.57
N TYR A 193 -2.12 -41.27 15.70
CA TYR A 193 -1.52 -41.34 17.04
C TYR A 193 -0.32 -40.42 17.32
N GLY A 194 0.08 -39.50 16.41
CA GLY A 194 1.15 -38.56 16.75
C GLY A 194 1.46 -37.46 15.75
N THR A 195 1.86 -36.31 16.29
CA THR A 195 2.47 -35.18 15.56
C THR A 195 3.93 -35.05 15.96
N PHE A 196 4.83 -35.01 14.99
CA PHE A 196 6.27 -35.00 15.21
C PHE A 196 6.80 -33.62 14.87
N ILE A 197 7.30 -32.90 15.87
CA ILE A 197 7.44 -31.43 15.83
C ILE A 197 8.88 -30.96 15.58
N GLY A 198 9.75 -31.81 15.03
CA GLY A 198 11.17 -31.52 14.92
C GLY A 198 11.84 -31.48 16.29
N THR A 199 12.44 -30.35 16.68
CA THR A 199 13.08 -30.18 18.00
C THR A 199 12.23 -29.30 18.91
N VAL A 200 12.40 -29.46 20.24
CA VAL A 200 11.66 -28.66 21.23
C VAL A 200 11.83 -27.16 20.98
N SER A 201 13.07 -26.67 20.81
CA SER A 201 13.47 -25.32 20.34
C SER A 201 12.37 -24.23 20.40
N THR A 202 12.13 -23.49 19.31
CA THR A 202 11.12 -22.43 19.29
C THR A 202 9.68 -22.95 19.25
N THR A 203 9.45 -24.27 19.14
CA THR A 203 8.11 -24.86 19.30
C THR A 203 7.62 -24.80 20.75
N PHE A 204 8.53 -24.62 21.72
CA PHE A 204 8.24 -24.39 23.14
C PHE A 204 8.69 -23.00 23.62
N SER A 205 8.51 -21.98 22.77
CA SER A 205 8.86 -20.58 23.04
C SER A 205 7.64 -19.67 23.01
N TYR A 206 7.32 -19.03 24.13
CA TYR A 206 6.21 -18.07 24.19
C TYR A 206 6.37 -16.87 23.23
N PRO A 207 7.51 -16.15 23.17
CA PRO A 207 7.68 -14.99 22.27
C PRO A 207 7.53 -15.37 20.79
N GLU A 208 7.99 -16.55 20.39
CA GLU A 208 7.91 -17.01 19.00
C GLU A 208 6.48 -17.31 18.56
N TRP A 209 5.66 -17.83 19.47
CA TRP A 209 4.24 -18.09 19.20
C TRP A 209 3.40 -16.82 19.22
N VAL A 210 3.75 -15.84 20.06
CA VAL A 210 3.02 -14.56 20.13
C VAL A 210 3.38 -13.61 19.00
N LYS A 211 4.67 -13.49 18.67
CA LYS A 211 5.17 -12.50 17.72
C LYS A 211 5.80 -13.17 16.51
N GLY A 212 6.77 -14.05 16.74
CA GLY A 212 7.61 -14.62 15.68
C GLY A 212 8.47 -13.56 14.99
N SER A 213 8.93 -13.85 13.76
CA SER A 213 9.79 -12.95 12.99
C SER A 213 9.21 -12.60 11.62
N GLY A 214 9.75 -11.57 10.96
CA GLY A 214 9.37 -11.19 9.60
C GLY A 214 10.16 -11.95 8.54
N GLY A 215 9.49 -12.39 7.47
CA GLY A 215 10.11 -13.13 6.37
C GLY A 215 10.53 -14.56 6.70
N ASP A 216 10.07 -15.10 7.84
CA ASP A 216 10.44 -16.42 8.38
C ASP A 216 9.53 -17.57 7.91
N ASN A 217 8.73 -17.35 6.87
CA ASN A 217 7.68 -18.28 6.42
C ASN A 217 6.63 -18.63 7.49
N GLY A 218 6.37 -17.72 8.43
CA GLY A 218 5.45 -17.97 9.55
C GLY A 218 6.08 -18.74 10.70
N GLY A 219 7.37 -19.06 10.60
CA GLY A 219 8.17 -19.71 11.64
C GLY A 219 7.63 -21.07 12.06
N ASN A 220 7.96 -21.48 13.28
CA ASN A 220 7.53 -22.78 13.81
C ASN A 220 6.03 -22.86 14.08
N LEU A 221 5.34 -21.73 14.25
CA LEU A 221 3.87 -21.73 14.33
C LEU A 221 3.27 -22.29 13.04
N TRP A 222 3.73 -21.83 11.87
CA TRP A 222 3.25 -22.37 10.59
C TRP A 222 3.47 -23.88 10.49
N ALA A 223 4.69 -24.32 10.77
CA ALA A 223 5.09 -25.72 10.65
C ALA A 223 4.27 -26.62 11.58
N VAL A 224 4.16 -26.27 12.86
CA VAL A 224 3.39 -27.04 13.83
C VAL A 224 1.92 -27.16 13.41
N VAL A 225 1.30 -26.04 13.03
CA VAL A 225 -0.12 -26.01 12.65
C VAL A 225 -0.35 -26.75 11.32
N HIS A 226 0.63 -26.74 10.41
CA HIS A 226 0.58 -27.53 9.19
C HIS A 226 0.46 -29.03 9.51
N GLU A 227 1.33 -29.52 10.42
CA GLU A 227 1.33 -30.93 10.82
C GLU A 227 0.09 -31.31 11.62
N THR A 228 -0.35 -30.49 12.59
CA THR A 228 -1.58 -30.76 13.34
C THR A 228 -2.80 -30.72 12.43
N GLY A 229 -2.81 -29.84 11.43
CA GLY A 229 -3.86 -29.72 10.43
C GLY A 229 -4.06 -30.99 9.60
N HIS A 230 -3.03 -31.83 9.42
CA HIS A 230 -3.16 -33.11 8.72
C HIS A 230 -4.16 -34.07 9.38
N HIS A 231 -4.28 -34.03 10.71
CA HIS A 231 -5.26 -34.85 11.44
C HIS A 231 -6.71 -34.46 11.16
N TYR A 232 -6.92 -33.20 10.78
CA TYR A 232 -8.25 -32.60 10.65
C TYR A 232 -8.74 -32.50 9.20
N GLN A 233 -7.85 -32.53 8.21
CA GLN A 233 -8.21 -32.10 6.85
C GLN A 233 -9.06 -33.06 6.03
N LYS A 234 -9.18 -34.33 6.42
CA LYS A 234 -9.73 -35.40 5.57
C LYS A 234 -11.10 -35.06 4.94
N LEU A 235 -11.96 -34.34 5.67
CA LEU A 235 -13.32 -34.03 5.23
C LEU A 235 -13.39 -33.11 4.00
N PHE A 236 -12.40 -32.23 3.80
CA PHE A 236 -12.44 -31.21 2.74
C PHE A 236 -11.16 -31.20 1.89
N ASN A 237 -10.30 -32.20 2.08
CA ASN A 237 -9.10 -32.40 1.30
C ASN A 237 -9.46 -32.95 -0.09
N LEU A 238 -9.27 -32.12 -1.12
CA LEU A 238 -9.49 -32.50 -2.50
C LEU A 238 -8.33 -33.34 -3.04
N SER A 239 -8.58 -34.00 -4.16
CA SER A 239 -7.54 -34.71 -4.89
C SER A 239 -6.33 -33.78 -5.17
N ARG A 240 -5.13 -34.20 -4.73
CA ARG A 240 -3.88 -33.42 -4.78
C ARG A 240 -3.84 -32.13 -3.94
N CYS A 241 -4.67 -32.04 -2.90
CA CYS A 241 -4.63 -30.94 -1.94
C CYS A 241 -4.06 -31.30 -0.56
N LEU A 242 -3.45 -32.49 -0.39
CA LEU A 242 -2.99 -32.98 0.93
C LEU A 242 -2.08 -31.98 1.66
N GLU A 243 -1.25 -31.26 0.91
CA GLU A 243 -0.25 -30.31 1.41
C GLU A 243 -0.71 -28.85 1.28
N SER A 244 -1.98 -28.63 0.86
CA SER A 244 -2.55 -27.29 0.63
C SER A 244 -3.83 -27.01 1.41
N SER A 245 -4.68 -28.01 1.69
CA SER A 245 -5.92 -27.75 2.44
C SER A 245 -5.66 -27.54 3.93
N ASN A 246 -4.69 -28.26 4.52
CA ASN A 246 -4.26 -28.06 5.91
C ASN A 246 -3.62 -26.68 6.14
N ASN A 247 -2.95 -26.11 5.13
CA ASN A 247 -2.40 -24.75 5.18
C ASN A 247 -3.45 -23.66 5.47
N LEU A 248 -4.75 -23.97 5.34
CA LEU A 248 -5.80 -23.07 5.79
C LEU A 248 -5.62 -22.75 7.29
N TRP A 249 -5.48 -23.78 8.14
CA TRP A 249 -5.28 -23.56 9.58
C TRP A 249 -3.96 -22.86 9.88
N SER A 250 -2.89 -23.18 9.15
CA SER A 250 -1.60 -22.47 9.30
C SER A 250 -1.75 -20.98 9.00
N ASN A 251 -2.45 -20.61 7.93
CA ASN A 251 -2.74 -19.21 7.63
C ASN A 251 -3.63 -18.56 8.70
N ILE A 252 -4.67 -19.26 9.18
CA ILE A 252 -5.54 -18.75 10.24
C ILE A 252 -4.75 -18.49 11.52
N ALA A 253 -3.91 -19.43 11.95
CA ALA A 253 -3.09 -19.28 13.15
C ALA A 253 -2.11 -18.10 13.00
N VAL A 254 -1.41 -18.00 11.88
CA VAL A 254 -0.50 -16.88 11.59
C VAL A 254 -1.24 -15.54 11.55
N TRP A 255 -2.44 -15.50 10.97
CA TRP A 255 -3.27 -14.31 10.93
C TRP A 255 -3.82 -13.92 12.32
N LYS A 256 -4.33 -14.89 13.09
CA LYS A 256 -4.88 -14.67 14.44
C LYS A 256 -3.80 -14.36 15.47
N ARG A 257 -2.55 -14.82 15.26
CA ARG A 257 -1.37 -14.35 16.00
C ARG A 257 -1.27 -12.82 15.97
N GLY A 258 -1.63 -12.20 14.84
CA GLY A 258 -1.75 -10.75 14.71
C GLY A 258 -0.47 -10.01 14.35
N ALA A 259 0.61 -10.73 14.08
CA ALA A 259 1.93 -10.17 13.81
C ALA A 259 2.27 -10.11 12.30
N SER A 260 1.69 -11.01 11.50
CA SER A 260 1.99 -11.13 10.08
C SER A 260 0.74 -11.43 9.24
N VAL A 261 0.87 -11.28 7.93
CA VAL A 261 -0.16 -11.63 6.93
C VAL A 261 -0.08 -13.12 6.53
N SER A 262 -0.93 -13.59 5.62
CA SER A 262 -0.91 -14.98 5.12
C SER A 262 0.43 -15.35 4.46
N ARG A 263 0.74 -16.64 4.43
CA ARG A 263 1.85 -17.22 3.65
C ARG A 263 1.34 -17.72 2.32
N LEU A 264 1.26 -16.81 1.36
CA LEU A 264 0.79 -17.06 -0.01
C LEU A 264 1.67 -16.31 -1.01
N ASP A 265 1.77 -16.82 -2.24
CA ASP A 265 2.35 -16.08 -3.36
C ASP A 265 1.52 -14.83 -3.70
N ALA A 266 2.04 -13.95 -4.56
CA ALA A 266 1.32 -12.77 -5.04
C ALA A 266 0.04 -13.13 -5.83
N PRO A 267 -1.07 -12.39 -5.67
CA PRO A 267 -2.35 -12.69 -6.34
C PRO A 267 -2.27 -12.57 -7.86
N GLN A 268 -1.34 -11.76 -8.38
CA GLN A 268 -1.11 -11.59 -9.82
C GLN A 268 -0.83 -12.93 -10.52
N LYS A 269 -0.19 -13.89 -9.84
CA LYS A 269 0.03 -15.24 -10.35
C LYS A 269 -1.30 -15.88 -10.75
N LEU A 270 -2.29 -15.87 -9.86
CA LEU A 270 -3.59 -16.49 -10.09
C LEU A 270 -4.41 -15.74 -11.16
N PHE A 271 -4.38 -14.40 -11.17
CA PHE A 271 -5.00 -13.62 -12.24
C PHE A 271 -4.40 -13.95 -13.61
N ASN A 272 -3.08 -14.11 -13.70
CA ASN A 272 -2.41 -14.48 -14.95
C ASN A 272 -2.79 -15.90 -15.41
N ARG A 273 -3.01 -16.84 -14.47
CA ARG A 273 -3.45 -18.20 -14.79
C ARG A 273 -4.85 -18.17 -15.41
N PHE A 274 -5.80 -17.48 -14.77
CA PHE A 274 -7.16 -17.31 -15.29
C PHE A 274 -7.15 -16.62 -16.67
N ASN A 275 -6.43 -15.50 -16.80
CA ASN A 275 -6.33 -14.74 -18.05
C ASN A 275 -5.64 -15.52 -19.19
N ARG A 276 -4.99 -16.65 -18.89
CA ARG A 276 -4.37 -17.56 -19.88
C ARG A 276 -5.15 -18.87 -20.04
N HIS A 277 -6.41 -18.90 -19.58
CA HIS A 277 -7.30 -20.06 -19.65
C HIS A 277 -6.71 -21.33 -19.00
N GLN A 278 -5.94 -21.15 -17.92
CA GLN A 278 -5.46 -22.29 -17.13
C GLN A 278 -6.58 -22.83 -16.24
N THR A 279 -6.55 -24.14 -16.03
CA THR A 279 -7.59 -24.90 -15.35
C THR A 279 -7.19 -25.26 -13.92
N TRP A 280 -8.11 -25.86 -13.16
CA TRP A 280 -7.82 -26.44 -11.84
C TRP A 280 -6.63 -27.42 -11.86
N PHE A 281 -6.41 -28.10 -13.00
CA PHE A 281 -5.33 -29.07 -13.17
C PHE A 281 -3.95 -28.44 -13.26
N ASP A 282 -3.88 -27.14 -13.55
CA ASP A 282 -2.64 -26.39 -13.68
C ASP A 282 -2.23 -25.71 -12.37
N MET A 283 -3.17 -25.57 -11.42
CA MET A 283 -2.97 -24.93 -10.12
C MET A 283 -1.91 -25.65 -9.29
N ASP A 284 -1.04 -24.91 -8.61
CA ASP A 284 -0.06 -25.45 -7.68
C ASP A 284 -0.52 -25.36 -6.22
N LEU A 285 0.32 -25.82 -5.30
CA LEU A 285 0.06 -25.82 -3.86
C LEU A 285 -0.32 -24.44 -3.33
N GLY A 286 0.33 -23.37 -3.80
CA GLY A 286 0.07 -22.00 -3.38
C GLY A 286 -1.28 -21.49 -3.86
N ASP A 287 -1.65 -21.76 -5.11
CA ASP A 287 -2.94 -21.38 -5.67
C ASP A 287 -4.10 -22.10 -4.96
N ARG A 288 -3.93 -23.40 -4.69
CA ARG A 288 -4.92 -24.20 -3.96
C ARG A 288 -5.09 -23.72 -2.52
N THR A 289 -4.00 -23.39 -1.84
CA THR A 289 -4.04 -22.82 -0.48
C THR A 289 -4.80 -21.49 -0.47
N ARG A 290 -4.57 -20.64 -1.49
CA ARG A 290 -5.25 -19.35 -1.62
C ARG A 290 -6.76 -19.47 -1.75
N MET A 291 -7.29 -20.48 -2.45
CA MET A 291 -8.74 -20.70 -2.57
C MET A 291 -9.39 -20.85 -1.19
N TYR A 292 -8.84 -21.72 -0.35
CA TYR A 292 -9.34 -21.92 1.01
C TYR A 292 -9.22 -20.65 1.85
N TRP A 293 -8.09 -19.95 1.73
CA TRP A 293 -7.85 -18.70 2.45
C TRP A 293 -8.85 -17.60 2.07
N GLN A 294 -9.12 -17.40 0.77
CA GLN A 294 -10.09 -16.38 0.32
C GLN A 294 -11.50 -16.66 0.83
N LEU A 295 -11.93 -17.93 0.81
CA LEU A 295 -13.22 -18.34 1.38
C LEU A 295 -13.30 -18.04 2.89
N TRP A 296 -12.23 -18.33 3.65
CA TRP A 296 -12.19 -18.04 5.09
C TRP A 296 -12.14 -16.56 5.40
N LEU A 297 -11.29 -15.81 4.70
CA LEU A 297 -11.13 -14.39 4.89
C LEU A 297 -12.44 -13.64 4.62
N TYR A 298 -13.16 -14.01 3.55
CA TYR A 298 -14.43 -13.37 3.23
C TYR A 298 -15.56 -13.84 4.13
N TYR A 299 -15.82 -15.14 4.24
CA TYR A 299 -17.01 -15.60 4.96
C TYR A 299 -16.85 -15.54 6.47
N VAL A 300 -15.68 -15.92 7.00
CA VAL A 300 -15.47 -16.04 8.44
C VAL A 300 -14.91 -14.76 9.02
N GLU A 301 -13.77 -14.28 8.51
CA GLU A 301 -13.07 -13.14 9.12
C GLU A 301 -13.82 -11.81 8.93
N LEU A 302 -14.37 -11.54 7.74
CA LEU A 302 -15.24 -10.37 7.52
C LEU A 302 -16.67 -10.57 8.04
N GLY A 303 -17.02 -11.77 8.49
CA GLY A 303 -18.31 -12.05 9.11
C GLY A 303 -19.49 -12.15 8.15
N HIS A 304 -19.28 -12.31 6.84
CA HIS A 304 -20.38 -12.50 5.88
C HIS A 304 -21.17 -13.80 6.14
N LYS A 305 -20.51 -14.85 6.64
CA LYS A 305 -21.09 -16.13 7.09
C LYS A 305 -20.13 -16.79 8.10
N PRO A 306 -20.14 -16.37 9.40
CA PRO A 306 -19.17 -16.86 10.40
C PRO A 306 -19.17 -18.39 10.60
N THR A 307 -20.29 -19.06 10.31
CA THR A 307 -20.42 -20.52 10.42
C THR A 307 -20.01 -21.27 9.15
N PHE A 308 -19.48 -20.61 8.12
CA PHE A 308 -19.25 -21.18 6.78
C PHE A 308 -18.50 -22.51 6.80
N PHE A 309 -17.31 -22.58 7.40
CA PHE A 309 -16.54 -23.83 7.47
C PHE A 309 -17.19 -24.86 8.39
N ARG A 310 -17.90 -24.43 9.44
CA ARG A 310 -18.65 -25.33 10.35
C ARG A 310 -19.79 -26.03 9.62
N ASP A 311 -20.50 -25.31 8.75
CA ASP A 311 -21.59 -25.83 7.95
C ASP A 311 -21.07 -26.68 6.78
N LEU A 312 -19.95 -26.28 6.17
CA LEU A 312 -19.26 -27.06 5.14
C LEU A 312 -18.76 -28.41 5.67
N PHE A 313 -18.14 -28.43 6.85
CA PHE A 313 -17.67 -29.67 7.48
C PHE A 313 -18.83 -30.59 7.87
N ALA A 314 -19.97 -30.05 8.31
CA ALA A 314 -21.16 -30.86 8.58
C ALA A 314 -21.63 -31.59 7.31
N LYS A 315 -21.68 -30.91 6.17
CA LYS A 315 -22.02 -31.53 4.88
C LYS A 315 -21.06 -32.63 4.48
N PHE A 316 -19.75 -32.42 4.66
CA PHE A 316 -18.75 -33.43 4.32
C PHE A 316 -18.72 -34.62 5.29
N ARG A 317 -19.16 -34.46 6.55
CA ARG A 317 -19.34 -35.60 7.45
C ARG A 317 -20.44 -36.53 6.97
N GLU A 318 -21.53 -35.98 6.43
CA GLU A 318 -22.65 -36.75 5.88
C GLU A 318 -22.32 -37.33 4.50
N GLN A 319 -21.64 -36.55 3.66
CA GLN A 319 -21.28 -36.92 2.29
C GLN A 319 -19.79 -36.62 2.03
N PRO A 320 -18.88 -37.54 2.42
CA PRO A 320 -17.45 -37.33 2.27
C PRO A 320 -16.99 -37.18 0.82
N ILE A 321 -15.83 -36.53 0.65
CA ILE A 321 -15.12 -36.46 -0.63
C ILE A 321 -14.69 -37.88 -1.07
N ASP A 322 -14.89 -38.20 -2.36
CA ASP A 322 -14.29 -39.35 -3.06
C ASP A 322 -13.54 -38.84 -4.29
N SER A 323 -12.22 -39.07 -4.32
CA SER A 323 -11.27 -38.46 -5.25
C SER A 323 -11.17 -39.15 -6.62
N ARG A 324 -12.04 -40.11 -6.93
CA ARG A 324 -12.08 -40.80 -8.23
C ARG A 324 -12.79 -40.00 -9.32
N GLU A 325 -13.84 -39.27 -8.95
CA GLU A 325 -14.73 -38.54 -9.87
C GLU A 325 -14.82 -37.07 -9.43
N ALA A 326 -14.78 -36.14 -10.38
CA ALA A 326 -14.91 -34.71 -10.08
C ALA A 326 -16.22 -34.38 -9.37
N LYS A 327 -17.32 -35.08 -9.72
CA LYS A 327 -18.65 -34.95 -9.11
C LYS A 327 -18.62 -35.14 -7.60
N SER A 328 -17.75 -36.03 -7.09
CA SER A 328 -17.61 -36.34 -5.66
C SER A 328 -16.41 -35.66 -5.00
N ASP A 329 -15.58 -34.95 -5.76
CA ASP A 329 -14.38 -34.26 -5.31
C ASP A 329 -14.54 -32.73 -5.43
N TYR A 330 -13.79 -32.07 -6.33
CA TYR A 330 -13.77 -30.61 -6.41
C TYR A 330 -15.10 -29.97 -6.87
N LEU A 331 -15.93 -30.64 -7.68
CA LEU A 331 -17.27 -30.12 -8.01
C LEU A 331 -18.22 -30.21 -6.79
N ARG A 332 -18.12 -31.28 -6.00
CA ARG A 332 -18.85 -31.39 -4.73
C ARG A 332 -18.46 -30.26 -3.78
N PHE A 333 -17.16 -29.97 -3.71
CA PHE A 333 -16.66 -28.86 -2.91
C PHE A 333 -17.23 -27.52 -3.35
N ALA A 334 -17.18 -27.21 -4.65
CA ALA A 334 -17.75 -25.98 -5.19
C ALA A 334 -19.25 -25.83 -4.85
N ARG A 335 -20.02 -26.90 -5.08
CA ARG A 335 -21.43 -26.96 -4.75
C ARG A 335 -21.68 -26.75 -3.25
N PHE A 336 -20.98 -27.49 -2.39
CA PHE A 336 -21.17 -27.39 -0.93
C PHE A 336 -20.73 -26.05 -0.37
N CYS A 337 -19.73 -25.38 -0.95
CA CYS A 337 -19.41 -24.00 -0.62
C CYS A 337 -20.59 -23.07 -0.93
N SER A 338 -21.22 -23.19 -2.10
CA SER A 338 -22.42 -22.42 -2.44
C SER A 338 -23.57 -22.70 -1.48
N GLU A 339 -23.81 -23.97 -1.15
CA GLU A 339 -24.85 -24.35 -0.20
C GLU A 339 -24.59 -23.85 1.23
N ALA A 340 -23.33 -23.86 1.68
CA ALA A 340 -22.95 -23.36 3.00
C ALA A 340 -23.03 -21.84 3.10
N ALA A 341 -22.69 -21.11 2.02
CA ALA A 341 -22.84 -19.67 1.94
C ALA A 341 -24.30 -19.23 1.75
N GLY A 342 -25.12 -20.04 1.08
CA GLY A 342 -26.42 -19.61 0.56
C GLY A 342 -26.27 -18.65 -0.62
N GLU A 343 -25.18 -18.77 -1.39
CA GLU A 343 -24.78 -17.84 -2.44
C GLU A 343 -24.29 -18.59 -3.68
N ASP A 344 -24.49 -17.99 -4.85
CA ASP A 344 -23.94 -18.46 -6.11
C ASP A 344 -22.45 -18.10 -6.20
N LEU A 345 -21.60 -19.12 -6.14
CA LEU A 345 -20.15 -19.03 -6.24
C LEU A 345 -19.63 -19.48 -7.61
N THR A 346 -20.50 -19.60 -8.62
CA THR A 346 -20.14 -20.14 -9.94
C THR A 346 -18.98 -19.36 -10.55
N GLU A 347 -19.00 -18.03 -10.45
CA GLU A 347 -17.94 -17.19 -11.00
C GLU A 347 -16.61 -17.33 -10.23
N PHE A 348 -16.66 -17.48 -8.89
CA PHE A 348 -15.48 -17.73 -8.08
C PHE A 348 -14.80 -19.06 -8.45
N PHE A 349 -15.56 -20.13 -8.64
CA PHE A 349 -14.99 -21.42 -9.05
C PHE A 349 -14.64 -21.49 -10.55
N THR A 350 -15.28 -20.66 -11.39
CA THR A 350 -14.83 -20.43 -12.77
C THR A 350 -13.44 -19.77 -12.78
N PHE A 351 -13.20 -18.79 -11.90
CA PHE A 351 -11.90 -18.16 -11.75
C PHE A 351 -10.77 -19.14 -11.38
N TYR A 352 -11.08 -20.17 -10.59
CA TYR A 352 -10.14 -21.26 -10.26
C TYR A 352 -10.08 -22.39 -11.32
N GLY A 353 -10.82 -22.26 -12.43
CA GLY A 353 -10.79 -23.21 -13.54
C GLY A 353 -11.41 -24.57 -13.24
N PHE A 354 -12.41 -24.63 -12.33
CA PHE A 354 -13.09 -25.89 -11.96
C PHE A 354 -13.93 -26.48 -13.09
N PHE A 355 -14.31 -25.67 -14.08
CA PHE A 355 -15.33 -26.02 -15.06
C PHE A 355 -14.82 -26.10 -16.50
N ASP A 356 -13.49 -26.10 -16.69
CA ASP A 356 -12.87 -25.88 -18.01
C ASP A 356 -12.26 -27.16 -18.64
N LYS A 357 -12.40 -28.32 -17.99
CA LYS A 357 -11.83 -29.58 -18.46
C LYS A 357 -12.81 -30.74 -18.34
N VAL A 358 -12.89 -31.57 -19.39
CA VAL A 358 -13.73 -32.77 -19.47
C VAL A 358 -12.88 -33.93 -19.99
N GLY A 359 -13.07 -35.12 -19.44
CA GLY A 359 -12.37 -36.33 -19.88
C GLY A 359 -12.30 -37.40 -18.79
N ASN A 360 -11.92 -38.61 -19.20
CA ASN A 360 -11.77 -39.75 -18.29
C ASN A 360 -10.31 -39.91 -17.86
N ASN A 361 -10.08 -40.29 -16.60
CA ASN A 361 -8.76 -40.56 -16.03
C ASN A 361 -7.72 -39.46 -16.28
N LEU A 362 -8.13 -38.20 -16.17
CA LEU A 362 -7.25 -37.05 -16.38
C LEU A 362 -6.18 -37.02 -15.27
N PRO A 363 -4.88 -36.88 -15.61
CA PRO A 363 -3.83 -36.83 -14.61
C PRO A 363 -3.90 -35.52 -13.83
N LEU A 364 -3.92 -35.63 -12.50
CA LEU A 364 -3.88 -34.51 -11.56
C LEU A 364 -2.62 -34.63 -10.70
N LYS A 365 -1.86 -33.53 -10.63
CA LYS A 365 -0.54 -33.41 -9.98
C LYS A 365 -0.55 -32.34 -8.89
N TYR A 366 0.53 -32.25 -8.12
CA TYR A 366 0.76 -31.10 -7.23
C TYR A 366 1.23 -29.86 -8.00
N ASN A 367 1.82 -30.06 -9.18
CA ASN A 367 2.47 -29.00 -9.97
C ASN A 367 3.55 -28.28 -9.16
N ASP A 368 4.26 -29.08 -8.36
CA ASP A 368 5.33 -28.66 -7.48
C ASP A 368 6.51 -29.62 -7.66
N GLY A 369 7.71 -29.07 -7.88
CA GLY A 369 8.89 -29.84 -8.26
C GLY A 369 9.39 -30.79 -7.16
N PHE A 370 9.05 -30.57 -5.89
CA PHE A 370 9.35 -31.48 -4.80
C PHE A 370 8.26 -32.54 -4.66
N TYR A 371 7.00 -32.11 -4.51
CA TYR A 371 5.91 -33.05 -4.21
C TYR A 371 5.57 -33.99 -5.37
N ASP A 372 5.75 -33.57 -6.63
CA ASP A 372 5.56 -34.46 -7.78
C ASP A 372 6.63 -35.56 -7.88
N LYS A 373 7.76 -35.44 -7.15
CA LYS A 373 8.78 -36.50 -7.03
C LYS A 373 8.48 -37.47 -5.90
N VAL A 374 7.85 -36.99 -4.84
CA VAL A 374 7.54 -37.76 -3.63
C VAL A 374 6.23 -38.53 -3.79
N TYR A 375 5.23 -37.91 -4.42
CA TYR A 375 3.90 -38.48 -4.60
C TYR A 375 3.60 -38.74 -6.07
N ALA A 376 3.41 -40.01 -6.45
CA ALA A 376 2.96 -40.38 -7.79
C ALA A 376 1.63 -39.68 -8.13
N PRO A 377 1.35 -39.25 -9.38
CA PRO A 377 0.11 -38.56 -9.77
C PRO A 377 -1.15 -39.42 -9.55
N THR A 378 -2.32 -38.78 -9.50
CA THR A 378 -3.63 -39.47 -9.47
C THR A 378 -4.38 -39.17 -10.75
N THR A 379 -5.43 -39.94 -11.01
CA THR A 379 -6.34 -39.70 -12.13
C THR A 379 -7.73 -39.38 -11.61
N ILE A 380 -8.43 -38.47 -12.29
CA ILE A 380 -9.81 -38.09 -11.98
C ILE A 380 -10.62 -38.00 -13.28
N SER A 381 -11.85 -38.47 -13.25
CA SER A 381 -12.77 -38.37 -14.38
C SER A 381 -13.72 -37.17 -14.20
N VAL A 382 -14.02 -36.50 -15.31
CA VAL A 382 -14.81 -35.26 -15.36
C VAL A 382 -15.75 -35.33 -16.54
N SER A 383 -17.06 -35.20 -16.30
CA SER A 383 -18.07 -35.15 -17.35
C SER A 383 -18.67 -33.75 -17.49
N GLN A 384 -19.10 -33.38 -18.71
CA GLN A 384 -19.79 -32.11 -18.93
C GLN A 384 -21.11 -32.05 -18.16
N ALA A 385 -21.83 -33.17 -18.07
CA ALA A 385 -23.08 -33.26 -17.31
C ALA A 385 -22.88 -32.94 -15.82
N ASP A 386 -21.78 -33.41 -15.21
CA ASP A 386 -21.49 -33.09 -13.81
C ASP A 386 -21.13 -31.62 -13.59
N ILE A 387 -20.44 -30.99 -14.56
CA ILE A 387 -20.16 -29.55 -14.54
C ILE A 387 -21.46 -28.76 -14.63
N ASP A 388 -22.34 -29.12 -15.56
CA ASP A 388 -23.62 -28.44 -15.78
C ASP A 388 -24.54 -28.60 -14.58
N ASP A 389 -24.63 -29.81 -14.01
CA ASP A 389 -25.35 -30.10 -12.76
C ASP A 389 -24.83 -29.25 -11.60
N CYS A 390 -23.50 -29.14 -11.46
CA CYS A 390 -22.88 -28.33 -10.42
C CYS A 390 -23.22 -26.85 -10.58
N LYS A 391 -23.06 -26.29 -11.79
CA LYS A 391 -23.39 -24.89 -12.09
C LYS A 391 -24.88 -24.61 -11.86
N ALA A 392 -25.78 -25.51 -12.28
CA ALA A 392 -27.21 -25.37 -12.06
C ALA A 392 -27.56 -25.37 -10.55
N ALA A 393 -26.94 -26.25 -9.77
CA ALA A 393 -27.13 -26.30 -8.33
C ALA A 393 -26.60 -25.05 -7.62
N MET A 394 -25.54 -24.41 -8.13
CA MET A 394 -25.00 -23.18 -7.54
C MET A 394 -25.81 -21.94 -7.96
N ALA A 395 -26.27 -21.90 -9.22
CA ALA A 395 -27.04 -20.78 -9.78
C ALA A 395 -28.45 -20.63 -9.19
N GLN A 396 -28.92 -21.58 -8.38
CA GLN A 396 -30.22 -21.48 -7.69
C GLN A 396 -30.26 -20.34 -6.65
N TYR A 397 -29.10 -19.90 -6.15
CA TYR A 397 -28.99 -18.85 -5.16
C TYR A 397 -29.03 -17.47 -5.81
N SER A 398 -29.89 -16.58 -5.31
CA SER A 398 -30.05 -15.23 -5.88
C SER A 398 -28.90 -14.28 -5.55
N LYS A 399 -28.29 -14.42 -4.36
CA LYS A 399 -27.11 -13.65 -3.96
C LYS A 399 -25.86 -14.26 -4.61
N LYS A 400 -25.03 -13.40 -5.21
CA LYS A 400 -23.80 -13.81 -5.92
C LYS A 400 -22.57 -13.26 -5.22
N ALA A 401 -21.62 -14.11 -4.85
CA ALA A 401 -20.30 -13.69 -4.32
C ALA A 401 -19.28 -13.49 -5.45
N LYS A 402 -19.73 -12.82 -6.52
CA LYS A 402 -18.98 -12.71 -7.78
C LYS A 402 -17.72 -11.85 -7.69
N ASN A 403 -17.52 -11.04 -6.65
CA ASN A 403 -16.33 -10.19 -6.51
C ASN A 403 -15.29 -10.77 -5.54
N LEU A 404 -15.61 -11.87 -4.85
CA LEU A 404 -14.78 -12.53 -3.84
C LEU A 404 -13.36 -12.85 -4.32
N MET A 405 -13.20 -13.22 -5.59
CA MET A 405 -11.90 -13.61 -6.19
C MET A 405 -10.78 -12.59 -5.99
N PHE A 406 -11.11 -11.31 -5.79
CA PHE A 406 -10.15 -10.23 -5.64
C PHE A 406 -9.62 -10.05 -4.21
N ILE A 407 -10.20 -10.72 -3.20
CA ILE A 407 -9.85 -10.48 -1.80
C ILE A 407 -8.40 -10.87 -1.49
N ASP A 408 -7.65 -9.94 -0.90
CA ASP A 408 -6.30 -10.16 -0.38
C ASP A 408 -5.98 -9.16 0.75
N GLU A 409 -5.46 -9.64 1.88
CA GLU A 409 -5.14 -8.82 3.04
C GLU A 409 -3.83 -8.03 2.95
N ARG A 410 -3.12 -8.12 1.81
CA ARG A 410 -1.77 -7.57 1.61
C ARG A 410 -1.71 -6.39 0.65
N ILE A 411 -2.82 -6.02 0.02
CA ILE A 411 -2.92 -4.85 -0.87
C ILE A 411 -2.48 -3.58 -0.13
N ARG A 412 -2.74 -3.49 1.17
CA ARG A 412 -2.31 -2.40 2.06
C ARG A 412 -1.73 -2.97 3.35
N LYS A 413 -1.01 -2.13 4.09
CA LYS A 413 -0.51 -2.52 5.43
C LYS A 413 -1.68 -2.60 6.41
N THR A 414 -1.77 -3.71 7.12
CA THR A 414 -2.79 -3.95 8.15
C THR A 414 -2.18 -3.73 9.53
N PRO A 415 -2.87 -3.10 10.50
CA PRO A 415 -2.38 -2.95 11.87
C PRO A 415 -2.04 -4.28 12.53
N ALA A 416 -0.94 -4.30 13.29
CA ALA A 416 -0.58 -5.43 14.14
C ALA A 416 -1.56 -5.52 15.33
N THR A 417 -1.87 -6.74 15.77
CA THR A 417 -2.81 -6.99 16.88
C THR A 417 -2.29 -8.02 17.88
N TYR A 418 -1.01 -8.39 17.80
CA TYR A 418 -0.41 -9.36 18.72
C TYR A 418 -0.21 -8.76 20.13
N GLU A 419 -0.08 -9.59 21.16
CA GLU A 419 0.14 -9.14 22.54
C GLU A 419 1.42 -8.28 22.63
N GLY A 420 1.30 -7.04 23.09
CA GLY A 420 2.45 -6.13 23.25
C GLY A 420 2.92 -5.39 21.99
N HIS A 421 2.16 -5.44 20.89
CA HIS A 421 2.40 -4.58 19.74
C HIS A 421 2.41 -3.10 20.14
N GLN A 422 3.21 -2.30 19.44
CA GLN A 422 3.26 -0.85 19.67
C GLN A 422 2.20 -0.12 18.82
N PRO A 423 1.65 1.02 19.28
CA PRO A 423 0.76 1.83 18.46
C PRO A 423 1.40 2.21 17.12
N GLY A 424 0.67 1.98 16.02
CA GLY A 424 1.15 2.24 14.66
C GLY A 424 1.97 1.11 14.04
N GLU A 425 2.26 0.03 14.77
CA GLU A 425 2.88 -1.17 14.20
C GLU A 425 1.94 -1.86 13.20
N THR A 426 2.51 -2.42 12.14
CA THR A 426 1.77 -3.09 11.07
C THR A 426 2.26 -4.52 10.89
N ARG A 427 1.37 -5.38 10.41
CA ARG A 427 1.66 -6.78 10.12
C ARG A 427 2.71 -6.88 9.01
N TRP A 428 3.72 -7.71 9.24
CA TRP A 428 4.78 -7.95 8.26
C TRP A 428 4.49 -9.13 7.34
N ALA A 429 5.29 -9.23 6.27
CA ALA A 429 5.27 -10.38 5.37
C ALA A 429 5.77 -11.65 6.05
N THR A 430 5.14 -12.78 5.75
CA THR A 430 5.66 -14.12 6.06
C THR A 430 6.74 -14.53 5.08
N ILE A 431 6.63 -14.17 3.80
CA ILE A 431 7.59 -14.49 2.75
C ILE A 431 8.43 -13.24 2.44
N GLY A 432 9.76 -13.39 2.47
CA GLY A 432 10.68 -12.30 2.13
C GLY A 432 10.41 -11.71 0.74
N GLY A 433 10.35 -10.38 0.63
CA GLY A 433 10.06 -9.68 -0.62
C GLY A 433 8.58 -9.48 -0.94
N LEU A 434 7.66 -10.11 -0.20
CA LEU A 434 6.21 -9.97 -0.38
C LEU A 434 5.60 -9.03 0.68
N ASN A 435 6.13 -7.81 0.78
CA ASN A 435 5.76 -6.83 1.80
C ASN A 435 4.36 -6.22 1.58
N PRO A 436 3.43 -6.31 2.56
CA PRO A 436 2.11 -5.68 2.45
C PRO A 436 2.18 -4.20 2.08
N GLY A 437 1.31 -3.77 1.17
CA GLY A 437 1.28 -2.42 0.63
C GLY A 437 2.19 -2.18 -0.59
N ASP A 438 2.96 -3.17 -1.05
CA ASP A 438 3.67 -3.08 -2.33
C ASP A 438 2.70 -3.34 -3.49
N ASN A 439 2.12 -2.28 -4.04
CA ASN A 439 1.17 -2.38 -5.16
C ASN A 439 1.79 -2.95 -6.45
N ARG A 440 3.12 -2.96 -6.58
CA ARG A 440 3.82 -3.62 -7.69
C ARG A 440 3.71 -5.14 -7.60
N VAL A 441 3.54 -5.68 -6.40
CA VAL A 441 3.40 -7.12 -6.13
C VAL A 441 1.93 -7.50 -6.03
N PHE A 442 1.17 -6.78 -5.22
CA PHE A 442 -0.19 -7.18 -4.86
C PHE A 442 -1.29 -6.54 -5.71
N GLY A 443 -0.99 -5.47 -6.45
CA GLY A 443 -1.99 -4.68 -7.18
C GLY A 443 -2.49 -3.48 -6.38
N ASP A 444 -3.43 -2.74 -6.94
CA ASP A 444 -3.91 -1.47 -6.38
C ASP A 444 -5.18 -1.59 -5.54
N VAL A 445 -6.01 -2.61 -5.82
CA VAL A 445 -7.36 -2.78 -5.27
C VAL A 445 -7.62 -4.22 -4.82
N GLY A 446 -8.64 -4.40 -3.99
CA GLY A 446 -9.05 -5.71 -3.47
C GLY A 446 -8.53 -6.01 -2.07
N HIS A 447 -8.24 -4.97 -1.27
CA HIS A 447 -7.87 -5.21 0.12
C HIS A 447 -9.05 -5.82 0.87
N TYR A 448 -8.80 -6.74 1.80
CA TYR A 448 -9.88 -7.42 2.52
C TYR A 448 -10.89 -6.48 3.20
N THR A 449 -10.44 -5.31 3.69
CA THR A 449 -11.35 -4.30 4.29
C THR A 449 -12.23 -3.55 3.29
N ASP A 450 -12.02 -3.73 1.98
CA ASP A 450 -12.84 -3.10 0.93
C ASP A 450 -14.11 -3.91 0.64
N PHE A 451 -14.24 -5.11 1.21
CA PHE A 451 -15.38 -6.00 1.07
C PHE A 451 -16.33 -5.82 2.26
N GLY A 452 -17.55 -5.40 1.97
CA GLY A 452 -18.53 -5.01 2.98
C GLY A 452 -19.90 -4.77 2.36
N THR A 453 -20.78 -4.05 3.06
CA THR A 453 -22.11 -3.72 2.53
C THR A 453 -22.10 -2.43 1.69
N GLY A 454 -23.06 -2.24 0.78
CA GLY A 454 -23.13 -1.01 -0.05
C GLY A 454 -23.41 0.29 0.73
N THR A 455 -23.67 0.20 2.03
CA THR A 455 -23.77 1.37 2.94
C THR A 455 -22.44 1.77 3.56
N GLU A 456 -21.44 0.89 3.52
CA GLU A 456 -20.12 1.16 4.08
C GLU A 456 -19.29 2.03 3.12
N PRO A 457 -18.58 3.05 3.62
CA PRO A 457 -17.72 3.87 2.77
C PRO A 457 -16.62 3.05 2.09
N GLY A 458 -16.51 3.18 0.77
CA GLY A 458 -15.43 2.58 -0.01
C GLY A 458 -15.66 1.13 -0.43
N THR A 459 -16.85 0.57 -0.25
CA THR A 459 -17.21 -0.78 -0.71
C THR A 459 -17.91 -0.78 -2.06
N THR A 460 -18.67 0.27 -2.40
CA THR A 460 -19.34 0.39 -3.70
C THR A 460 -18.42 1.00 -4.74
N ALA A 461 -18.34 0.38 -5.92
CA ALA A 461 -17.58 0.89 -7.05
C ALA A 461 -18.13 2.25 -7.54
N GLN A 462 -17.26 3.26 -7.55
CA GLN A 462 -17.55 4.64 -7.97
C GLN A 462 -16.46 5.10 -8.96
N PRO A 463 -16.48 4.65 -10.23
CA PRO A 463 -15.60 5.18 -11.25
C PRO A 463 -15.88 6.66 -11.52
N GLU A 464 -14.83 7.44 -11.73
CA GLU A 464 -14.90 8.88 -12.03
C GLU A 464 -14.42 9.19 -13.45
N ALA A 465 -13.34 8.54 -13.89
CA ALA A 465 -12.72 8.80 -15.18
C ALA A 465 -12.00 7.55 -15.71
N VAL A 466 -12.08 7.34 -17.02
CA VAL A 466 -11.52 6.19 -17.73
C VAL A 466 -10.82 6.68 -19.00
N ARG A 467 -9.64 6.11 -19.28
CA ARG A 467 -8.90 6.34 -20.52
C ARG A 467 -8.44 5.01 -21.11
N LEU A 468 -8.35 4.97 -22.44
CA LEU A 468 -7.80 3.86 -23.19
C LEU A 468 -6.50 4.35 -23.86
N GLU A 469 -5.38 3.69 -23.59
CA GLU A 469 -4.08 3.94 -24.22
C GLU A 469 -3.69 2.69 -25.01
N GLY A 470 -3.87 2.72 -26.33
CA GLY A 470 -3.76 1.53 -27.16
C GLY A 470 -4.76 0.44 -26.72
N ARG A 471 -4.30 -0.53 -25.92
CA ARG A 471 -5.14 -1.60 -25.34
C ARG A 471 -5.19 -1.57 -23.80
N SER A 472 -4.52 -0.60 -23.18
CA SER A 472 -4.48 -0.44 -21.73
C SER A 472 -5.61 0.46 -21.27
N LEU A 473 -6.51 -0.08 -20.44
CA LEU A 473 -7.49 0.73 -19.74
C LEU A 473 -6.88 1.31 -18.47
N ARG A 474 -7.16 2.58 -18.22
CA ARG A 474 -6.78 3.32 -17.02
C ARG A 474 -8.05 3.79 -16.34
N VAL A 475 -8.22 3.45 -15.07
CA VAL A 475 -9.45 3.71 -14.32
C VAL A 475 -9.12 4.50 -13.06
N GLN A 476 -9.76 5.66 -12.91
CA GLN A 476 -9.74 6.47 -11.70
C GLN A 476 -11.12 6.43 -11.05
N GLY A 477 -11.14 6.25 -9.73
CA GLY A 477 -12.36 6.20 -8.93
C GLY A 477 -12.11 5.63 -7.55
N LYS A 478 -13.19 5.34 -6.83
CA LYS A 478 -13.16 4.77 -5.48
C LYS A 478 -13.96 3.47 -5.40
N GLY A 479 -13.72 2.70 -4.34
CA GLY A 479 -14.46 1.49 -4.00
C GLY A 479 -14.37 0.32 -4.97
N ALA A 480 -13.37 0.33 -5.86
CA ALA A 480 -13.05 -0.83 -6.67
C ALA A 480 -12.33 -1.88 -5.81
N VAL A 481 -12.71 -3.15 -5.96
CA VAL A 481 -11.93 -4.32 -5.50
C VAL A 481 -11.23 -5.04 -6.64
N GLY A 482 -11.67 -4.82 -7.88
CA GLY A 482 -11.05 -5.40 -9.07
C GLY A 482 -11.75 -4.93 -10.35
N TYR A 483 -11.28 -5.47 -11.47
CA TYR A 483 -11.77 -5.18 -12.81
C TYR A 483 -12.02 -6.49 -13.54
N LYS A 484 -13.15 -6.56 -14.25
CA LYS A 484 -13.59 -7.75 -14.95
C LYS A 484 -13.85 -7.44 -16.41
N VAL A 485 -13.54 -8.39 -17.28
CA VAL A 485 -13.83 -8.33 -18.70
C VAL A 485 -14.72 -9.50 -19.07
N TYR A 486 -15.85 -9.20 -19.70
CA TYR A 486 -16.81 -10.17 -20.20
C TYR A 486 -16.78 -10.18 -21.72
N ASN A 487 -16.93 -11.36 -22.32
CA ASN A 487 -17.12 -11.50 -23.77
C ASN A 487 -18.58 -11.19 -24.19
N ALA A 488 -18.85 -11.25 -25.49
CA ALA A 488 -20.19 -11.00 -26.05
C ALA A 488 -21.28 -11.96 -25.53
N GLN A 489 -20.90 -13.13 -25.02
CA GLN A 489 -21.79 -14.12 -24.40
C GLN A 489 -22.02 -13.85 -22.89
N GLY A 490 -21.41 -12.81 -22.33
CA GLY A 490 -21.50 -12.48 -20.91
C GLY A 490 -20.65 -13.37 -20.00
N GLN A 491 -19.69 -14.11 -20.56
CA GLN A 491 -18.77 -14.96 -19.79
C GLN A 491 -17.57 -14.14 -19.34
N LEU A 492 -17.17 -14.30 -18.08
CA LEU A 492 -15.94 -13.70 -17.55
C LEU A 492 -14.73 -14.33 -18.26
N VAL A 493 -13.91 -13.50 -18.90
CA VAL A 493 -12.76 -13.95 -19.69
C VAL A 493 -11.42 -13.35 -19.24
N MET A 494 -11.45 -12.26 -18.46
CA MET A 494 -10.25 -11.68 -17.89
C MET A 494 -10.58 -10.95 -16.59
N VAL A 495 -9.64 -10.98 -15.65
CA VAL A 495 -9.66 -10.18 -14.42
C VAL A 495 -8.36 -9.39 -14.25
N ALA A 496 -8.45 -8.25 -13.56
CA ALA A 496 -7.30 -7.45 -13.17
C ALA A 496 -7.57 -6.75 -11.82
N ASN A 497 -6.52 -6.36 -11.11
CA ASN A 497 -6.65 -5.64 -9.84
C ASN A 497 -5.73 -4.41 -9.74
N ARG A 498 -5.34 -3.86 -10.89
CA ARG A 498 -4.54 -2.64 -11.01
C ARG A 498 -5.38 -1.57 -11.68
N HIS A 499 -5.19 -0.31 -11.29
CA HIS A 499 -5.91 0.81 -11.93
C HIS A 499 -5.58 0.97 -13.41
N ALA A 500 -4.46 0.40 -13.86
CA ALA A 500 -4.13 0.25 -15.27
C ALA A 500 -3.89 -1.23 -15.61
N PHE A 501 -4.54 -1.72 -16.65
CA PHE A 501 -4.37 -3.09 -17.13
C PHE A 501 -4.62 -3.20 -18.63
N THR A 502 -4.00 -4.18 -19.27
CA THR A 502 -3.99 -4.32 -20.73
C THR A 502 -4.84 -5.48 -21.18
N ILE A 503 -5.78 -5.19 -22.09
CA ILE A 503 -6.65 -6.18 -22.68
C ILE A 503 -5.85 -6.97 -23.73
N PRO A 504 -5.69 -8.30 -23.59
CA PRO A 504 -4.93 -9.14 -24.51
C PRO A 504 -5.44 -9.03 -25.95
N ALA A 505 -4.55 -9.19 -26.94
CA ALA A 505 -4.84 -8.97 -28.36
C ALA A 505 -5.94 -9.92 -28.91
N GLU A 506 -6.05 -11.11 -28.34
CA GLU A 506 -7.04 -12.13 -28.64
C GLU A 506 -8.48 -11.73 -28.29
N LEU A 507 -8.66 -10.74 -27.41
CA LEU A 507 -9.98 -10.20 -27.08
C LEU A 507 -10.29 -9.01 -27.99
N ASP A 508 -11.28 -9.16 -28.87
CA ASP A 508 -11.76 -8.04 -29.69
C ASP A 508 -12.43 -6.99 -28.80
N LEU A 509 -11.86 -5.77 -28.78
CA LEU A 509 -12.39 -4.64 -28.02
C LEU A 509 -13.85 -4.34 -28.37
N SER A 510 -14.27 -4.62 -29.61
CA SER A 510 -15.64 -4.41 -30.08
C SER A 510 -16.67 -5.42 -29.53
N GLN A 511 -16.20 -6.51 -28.92
CA GLN A 511 -17.01 -7.65 -28.45
C GLN A 511 -16.90 -7.90 -26.95
N ILE A 512 -16.40 -6.91 -26.19
CA ILE A 512 -16.21 -7.05 -24.74
C ILE A 512 -16.91 -5.94 -23.97
N THR A 513 -17.18 -6.25 -22.70
CA THR A 513 -17.61 -5.31 -21.67
C THR A 513 -16.60 -5.35 -20.52
N VAL A 514 -16.19 -4.20 -20.02
CA VAL A 514 -15.34 -4.09 -18.83
C VAL A 514 -16.12 -3.44 -17.71
N THR A 515 -16.06 -4.04 -16.52
CA THR A 515 -16.71 -3.54 -15.31
C THR A 515 -15.70 -3.28 -14.20
N VAL A 516 -16.03 -2.31 -13.34
CA VAL A 516 -15.38 -2.11 -12.04
C VAL A 516 -16.18 -2.88 -11.00
N ALA A 517 -15.53 -3.80 -10.30
CA ALA A 517 -16.13 -4.60 -9.23
C ALA A 517 -16.08 -3.85 -7.90
N GLY A 518 -17.20 -3.73 -7.20
CA GLY A 518 -17.30 -3.23 -5.83
C GLY A 518 -17.23 -4.36 -4.80
N GLY A 519 -16.70 -4.08 -3.61
CA GLY A 519 -16.67 -5.05 -2.50
C GLY A 519 -18.05 -5.37 -1.92
N ASP A 520 -19.08 -4.57 -2.25
CA ASP A 520 -20.50 -4.84 -1.99
C ASP A 520 -21.12 -5.91 -2.91
N GLY A 521 -20.36 -6.41 -3.89
CA GLY A 521 -20.84 -7.33 -4.92
C GLY A 521 -21.43 -6.63 -6.14
N GLY A 522 -21.55 -5.29 -6.12
CA GLY A 522 -21.97 -4.48 -7.26
C GLY A 522 -20.91 -4.44 -8.36
N GLU A 523 -21.33 -4.12 -9.58
CA GLU A 523 -20.44 -3.87 -10.71
C GLU A 523 -20.92 -2.67 -11.52
N VAL A 524 -19.98 -1.85 -11.99
CA VAL A 524 -20.26 -0.68 -12.82
C VAL A 524 -19.58 -0.85 -14.17
N GLU A 525 -20.37 -0.85 -15.25
CA GLU A 525 -19.88 -0.90 -16.63
C GLU A 525 -19.12 0.39 -16.98
N ILE A 526 -17.87 0.27 -17.45
CA ILE A 526 -17.02 1.41 -17.81
C ILE A 526 -16.55 1.42 -19.26
N PHE A 527 -16.59 0.27 -19.94
CA PHE A 527 -16.22 0.13 -21.34
C PHE A 527 -17.08 -0.94 -21.98
N LYS A 528 -17.55 -0.71 -23.19
CA LYS A 528 -18.40 -1.62 -23.94
C LYS A 528 -18.25 -1.44 -25.43
N ASN A 529 -18.13 -2.55 -26.15
CA ASN A 529 -18.13 -2.60 -27.61
C ASN A 529 -17.20 -1.57 -28.26
N GLY A 530 -15.96 -1.50 -27.76
CA GLY A 530 -14.91 -0.63 -28.29
C GLY A 530 -14.93 0.81 -27.75
N LYS A 531 -15.86 1.16 -26.85
CA LYS A 531 -16.04 2.55 -26.38
C LYS A 531 -16.07 2.62 -24.86
N ILE A 532 -15.48 3.69 -24.32
CA ILE A 532 -15.62 4.08 -22.92
C ILE A 532 -17.05 4.60 -22.73
N VAL A 533 -17.69 4.26 -21.62
CA VAL A 533 -19.03 4.77 -21.27
C VAL A 533 -18.94 6.28 -21.03
N ASP A 534 -19.83 7.06 -21.67
CA ASP A 534 -19.76 8.53 -21.73
C ASP A 534 -19.64 9.22 -20.36
N ALA A 535 -20.31 8.69 -19.33
CA ALA A 535 -20.24 9.19 -17.96
C ALA A 535 -18.80 9.21 -17.40
N TYR A 536 -17.95 8.30 -17.86
CA TYR A 536 -16.59 8.12 -17.39
C TYR A 536 -15.54 8.51 -18.43
N ASN A 537 -15.95 8.97 -19.62
CA ASN A 537 -15.02 9.46 -20.66
C ASN A 537 -14.50 10.87 -20.33
N GLN A 538 -13.93 11.03 -19.15
CA GLN A 538 -13.44 12.27 -18.59
C GLN A 538 -11.91 12.26 -18.51
N PRO A 539 -11.23 13.42 -18.55
CA PRO A 539 -9.80 13.50 -18.24
C PRO A 539 -9.52 12.94 -16.84
N LEU A 540 -8.46 12.15 -16.72
CA LEU A 540 -7.99 11.71 -15.41
C LEU A 540 -7.50 12.93 -14.62
N LYS A 541 -7.92 13.06 -13.37
CA LYS A 541 -7.41 14.09 -12.45
C LYS A 541 -6.00 13.72 -12.03
N PHE A 542 -5.10 14.69 -12.07
CA PHE A 542 -3.71 14.51 -11.69
C PHE A 542 -3.18 15.77 -11.01
N ASP A 543 -2.56 15.59 -9.85
CA ASP A 543 -1.86 16.67 -9.16
C ASP A 543 -0.44 16.81 -9.72
N ASN A 544 -0.17 17.96 -10.32
CA ASN A 544 1.00 18.24 -11.16
C ASN A 544 1.93 19.26 -10.50
N PRO A 545 2.68 18.86 -9.44
CA PRO A 545 3.58 19.75 -8.72
C PRO A 545 4.79 20.18 -9.55
N ALA A 546 5.11 19.48 -10.65
CA ALA A 546 6.22 19.85 -11.54
C ALA A 546 5.85 20.99 -12.50
N GLY A 547 4.58 21.40 -12.53
CA GLY A 547 4.10 22.50 -13.38
C GLY A 547 4.08 22.19 -14.89
N LEU A 548 4.38 20.95 -15.30
CA LEU A 548 4.51 20.56 -16.70
C LEU A 548 3.19 20.66 -17.45
N THR A 549 3.22 20.95 -18.74
CA THR A 549 2.06 20.72 -19.61
C THR A 549 1.97 19.22 -19.84
N VAL A 550 0.95 18.57 -19.27
CA VAL A 550 0.79 17.11 -19.32
C VAL A 550 -0.16 16.72 -20.45
N SER A 551 0.15 15.62 -21.12
CA SER A 551 -0.75 15.01 -22.09
C SER A 551 -1.82 14.18 -21.38
N THR A 552 -3.01 14.10 -21.97
CA THR A 552 -4.08 13.19 -21.52
C THR A 552 -3.83 11.75 -21.94
N GLY A 553 -2.96 11.53 -22.93
CA GLY A 553 -2.63 10.24 -23.52
C GLY A 553 -1.74 10.33 -24.75
N THR A 554 -1.72 9.27 -25.54
CA THR A 554 -0.86 9.13 -26.73
C THR A 554 -1.53 9.45 -28.07
N ASP A 555 -2.87 9.40 -28.16
CA ASP A 555 -3.62 9.63 -29.41
C ASP A 555 -3.52 11.08 -29.92
N HIS A 556 -3.50 12.03 -28.97
CA HIS A 556 -3.38 13.47 -29.23
C HIS A 556 -2.31 14.06 -28.32
N PRO A 557 -1.02 13.82 -28.62
CA PRO A 557 0.08 14.17 -27.73
C PRO A 557 0.19 15.69 -27.60
N MET A 558 0.04 16.19 -26.37
CA MET A 558 0.29 17.59 -26.00
C MET A 558 1.42 17.68 -24.99
N GLY A 559 1.97 18.88 -24.78
CA GLY A 559 3.03 19.06 -23.79
C GLY A 559 4.31 18.35 -24.20
N LYS A 560 4.81 18.66 -25.39
CA LYS A 560 6.03 18.05 -25.92
C LYS A 560 7.25 18.74 -25.33
N TYR A 561 8.20 17.95 -24.87
CA TYR A 561 9.45 18.44 -24.29
C TYR A 561 10.66 17.71 -24.86
N VAL A 562 11.77 18.43 -24.95
CA VAL A 562 13.10 17.83 -25.03
C VAL A 562 13.73 17.87 -23.63
N ILE A 563 14.45 16.81 -23.27
CA ILE A 563 15.09 16.69 -21.96
C ILE A 563 16.57 17.04 -22.12
N ARG A 564 17.01 18.09 -21.44
CA ARG A 564 18.41 18.59 -21.46
C ARG A 564 19.05 18.35 -20.10
N ASN A 565 20.33 17.98 -20.06
CA ASN A 565 21.04 17.99 -18.78
C ASN A 565 21.24 19.44 -18.31
N TYR A 566 20.99 19.69 -17.02
CA TYR A 566 21.13 21.03 -16.44
C TYR A 566 22.57 21.56 -16.55
N ARG A 567 23.57 20.68 -16.49
CA ARG A 567 24.97 21.05 -16.62
C ARG A 567 25.45 21.00 -18.06
N MET A 568 26.40 21.88 -18.34
CA MET A 568 27.22 21.81 -19.54
C MET A 568 28.40 20.87 -19.31
N PHE A 569 28.74 20.09 -20.33
CA PHE A 569 29.96 19.27 -20.39
C PHE A 569 30.83 19.82 -21.51
N ASP A 570 32.09 20.14 -21.21
CA ASP A 570 33.03 20.75 -22.16
C ASP A 570 32.48 21.99 -22.90
N GLY A 571 31.73 22.82 -22.18
CA GLY A 571 31.10 24.04 -22.71
C GLY A 571 29.88 23.79 -23.62
N LYS A 572 29.36 22.55 -23.67
CA LYS A 572 28.23 22.16 -24.51
C LYS A 572 27.08 21.63 -23.67
N TYR A 573 25.86 21.87 -24.15
CA TYR A 573 24.66 21.22 -23.61
C TYR A 573 24.41 19.87 -24.30
N TYR A 574 24.01 18.89 -23.50
CA TYR A 574 23.64 17.57 -23.97
C TYR A 574 22.17 17.27 -23.69
N TYR A 575 21.56 16.53 -24.59
CA TYR A 575 20.13 16.20 -24.58
C TYR A 575 19.95 14.69 -24.52
N ALA A 576 18.81 14.24 -24.02
CA ALA A 576 18.38 12.86 -24.17
C ALA A 576 17.86 12.65 -25.60
N ASP A 577 18.48 11.76 -26.37
CA ASP A 577 17.95 11.25 -27.64
C ASP A 577 16.68 10.43 -27.42
N ALA A 578 16.05 9.87 -28.47
CA ALA A 578 14.80 9.10 -28.37
C ALA A 578 14.85 7.83 -27.49
N GLN A 579 16.06 7.36 -27.13
CA GLN A 579 16.31 6.21 -26.26
C GLN A 579 17.00 6.64 -24.95
N THR A 580 16.93 7.92 -24.60
CA THR A 580 17.54 8.57 -23.43
C THR A 580 19.07 8.53 -23.35
N ARG A 581 19.76 8.31 -24.46
CA ARG A 581 21.23 8.45 -24.55
C ARG A 581 21.63 9.91 -24.72
N PRO A 582 22.81 10.35 -24.27
CA PRO A 582 23.30 11.69 -24.51
C PRO A 582 23.58 11.94 -25.99
N THR A 583 23.05 13.03 -26.50
CA THR A 583 23.37 13.59 -27.82
C THR A 583 23.77 15.06 -27.69
N GLU A 584 24.75 15.47 -28.51
CA GLU A 584 25.15 16.86 -28.61
C GLU A 584 24.11 17.65 -29.43
N GLY A 585 23.67 18.79 -28.92
CA GLY A 585 22.77 19.70 -29.65
C GLY A 585 21.30 19.25 -29.70
N ARG A 586 20.42 20.25 -29.87
CA ARG A 586 18.96 20.05 -29.81
C ARG A 586 18.40 19.23 -30.97
N SER A 587 19.07 19.21 -32.14
CA SER A 587 18.60 18.50 -33.33
C SER A 587 18.60 16.98 -33.20
N GLY A 588 19.44 16.42 -32.32
CA GLY A 588 19.45 14.99 -32.01
C GLY A 588 18.52 14.58 -30.87
N ALA A 589 17.91 15.55 -30.17
CA ALA A 589 17.12 15.29 -28.97
C ALA A 589 15.82 14.53 -29.31
N GLY A 590 15.44 13.60 -28.42
CA GLY A 590 14.14 12.96 -28.46
C GLY A 590 13.04 13.91 -27.96
N GLU A 591 11.85 13.79 -28.55
CA GLU A 591 10.65 14.46 -28.04
C GLU A 591 9.84 13.52 -27.16
N TYR A 592 9.45 14.04 -26.00
CA TYR A 592 8.76 13.31 -24.96
C TYR A 592 7.47 14.01 -24.56
N ILE A 593 6.46 13.22 -24.19
CA ILE A 593 5.30 13.70 -23.46
C ILE A 593 5.26 13.09 -22.07
N PHE A 594 4.61 13.81 -21.16
CA PHE A 594 4.40 13.38 -19.79
C PHE A 594 2.92 13.19 -19.55
N VAL A 595 2.54 12.03 -19.05
CA VAL A 595 1.15 11.69 -18.73
C VAL A 595 1.05 11.50 -17.22
N GLY A 596 0.06 12.16 -16.59
CA GLY A 596 -0.12 12.10 -15.15
C GLY A 596 -0.32 10.67 -14.63
N GLY A 597 0.37 10.33 -13.55
CA GLY A 597 0.29 9.04 -12.85
C GLY A 597 -0.76 9.04 -11.73
N LYS A 598 -0.70 8.01 -10.88
CA LYS A 598 -1.66 7.81 -9.76
C LYS A 598 -1.45 8.82 -8.62
N ASN A 599 -0.20 9.03 -8.22
CA ASN A 599 0.15 9.88 -7.08
C ASN A 599 0.56 11.28 -7.55
N SER A 600 0.47 12.26 -6.66
CA SER A 600 0.97 13.61 -6.92
C SER A 600 2.45 13.57 -7.34
N GLY A 601 2.76 14.20 -8.47
CA GLY A 601 4.11 14.29 -8.99
C GLY A 601 4.67 13.01 -9.63
N ASP A 602 3.86 11.97 -9.79
CA ASP A 602 4.24 10.77 -10.54
C ASP A 602 3.78 10.89 -12.00
N TYR A 603 4.66 10.67 -12.97
CA TYR A 603 4.40 10.84 -14.40
C TYR A 603 4.85 9.60 -15.18
N HIS A 604 4.08 9.21 -16.18
CA HIS A 604 4.51 8.28 -17.21
C HIS A 604 5.16 9.07 -18.35
N ILE A 605 6.31 8.62 -18.81
CA ILE A 605 7.08 9.27 -19.87
C ILE A 605 6.93 8.45 -21.14
N TYR A 606 6.57 9.11 -22.24
CA TYR A 606 6.40 8.48 -23.54
C TYR A 606 7.30 9.13 -24.59
N SER A 607 8.05 8.32 -25.32
CA SER A 607 8.92 8.76 -26.41
C SER A 607 8.11 8.79 -27.71
N LEU A 608 7.94 9.98 -28.29
CA LEU A 608 7.16 10.16 -29.52
C LEU A 608 7.82 9.49 -30.73
N ALA A 609 9.15 9.45 -30.75
CA ALA A 609 9.91 8.86 -31.85
C ALA A 609 9.90 7.33 -31.85
N THR A 610 9.95 6.70 -30.66
CA THR A 610 9.93 5.23 -30.55
C THR A 610 8.53 4.67 -30.32
N GLN A 611 7.56 5.52 -30.03
CA GLN A 611 6.18 5.15 -29.68
C GLN A 611 6.10 4.19 -28.49
N ARG A 612 6.95 4.43 -27.48
CA ARG A 612 7.08 3.57 -26.30
C ARG A 612 7.07 4.34 -25.00
N TRP A 613 6.58 3.68 -23.96
CA TRP A 613 6.60 4.16 -22.58
C TRP A 613 7.88 3.78 -21.88
N ALA A 614 8.44 4.71 -21.10
CA ALA A 614 9.57 4.44 -20.24
C ALA A 614 9.15 3.55 -19.06
N THR A 615 10.00 2.58 -18.72
CA THR A 615 9.78 1.66 -17.60
C THR A 615 11.10 1.22 -16.97
N TYR A 616 11.03 0.57 -15.81
CA TYR A 616 12.19 0.05 -15.07
C TYR A 616 11.79 -1.20 -14.27
N SER A 617 12.74 -2.09 -14.00
CA SER A 617 12.49 -3.34 -13.26
C SER A 617 13.28 -3.44 -11.95
N ASN A 618 14.50 -2.91 -11.91
CA ASN A 618 15.36 -2.90 -10.72
C ASN A 618 15.80 -1.48 -10.40
N VAL A 619 15.47 -0.99 -9.21
CA VAL A 619 15.95 0.31 -8.72
C VAL A 619 17.19 0.07 -7.87
N ARG A 620 18.35 0.26 -8.50
CA ARG A 620 19.69 0.23 -7.88
C ARG A 620 20.63 1.09 -8.70
N ASP A 621 21.77 1.46 -8.14
CA ASP A 621 22.78 2.19 -8.91
C ASP A 621 23.35 1.33 -10.04
N GLY A 622 23.52 1.93 -11.22
CA GLY A 622 24.16 1.26 -12.36
C GLY A 622 23.61 1.61 -13.75
N ARG A 623 24.06 0.84 -14.74
CA ARG A 623 23.79 1.03 -16.19
C ARG A 623 22.50 0.37 -16.66
N ASN A 624 21.90 0.86 -17.74
CA ASN A 624 20.69 0.29 -18.37
C ASN A 624 19.52 0.11 -17.38
N MET A 625 19.28 1.13 -16.55
CA MET A 625 18.20 1.07 -15.55
C MET A 625 16.84 1.49 -16.13
N LEU A 626 16.86 2.22 -17.25
CA LEU A 626 15.67 2.54 -18.03
C LEU A 626 15.50 1.55 -19.19
N SER A 627 14.24 1.16 -19.43
CA SER A 627 13.81 0.34 -20.56
C SER A 627 12.53 0.91 -21.17
N TRP A 628 12.07 0.33 -22.28
CA TRP A 628 10.93 0.83 -23.05
C TRP A 628 9.91 -0.29 -23.28
N THR A 629 8.62 0.04 -23.18
CA THR A 629 7.50 -0.89 -23.38
C THR A 629 6.40 -0.28 -24.26
N ASP A 630 5.75 -1.10 -25.08
CA ASP A 630 4.57 -0.70 -25.87
C ASP A 630 3.28 -0.67 -25.02
N ASP A 631 3.31 -1.33 -23.86
CA ASP A 631 2.18 -1.48 -22.94
C ASP A 631 2.22 -0.43 -21.82
N PHE A 632 1.21 0.45 -21.75
CA PHE A 632 1.09 1.45 -20.68
C PHE A 632 0.97 0.80 -19.30
N ALA A 633 0.24 -0.30 -19.15
CA ALA A 633 0.09 -0.98 -17.87
C ALA A 633 1.42 -1.60 -17.37
N ALA A 634 2.35 -1.88 -18.27
CA ALA A 634 3.71 -2.30 -17.95
C ALA A 634 4.69 -1.13 -17.73
N SER A 635 4.27 0.10 -18.03
CA SER A 635 5.06 1.29 -17.77
C SER A 635 5.10 1.59 -16.27
N GLN A 636 6.22 2.09 -15.80
CA GLN A 636 6.38 2.49 -14.40
C GLN A 636 6.37 4.02 -14.30
N PRO A 637 5.70 4.59 -13.28
CA PRO A 637 5.70 6.02 -13.08
C PRO A 637 7.06 6.54 -12.59
N TRP A 638 7.36 7.78 -12.95
CA TRP A 638 8.53 8.53 -12.55
C TRP A 638 8.11 9.69 -11.66
N ASN A 639 8.69 9.80 -10.47
CA ASN A 639 8.52 10.99 -9.65
C ASN A 639 9.36 12.13 -10.27
N ILE A 640 8.69 13.21 -10.68
CA ILE A 640 9.35 14.39 -11.24
C ILE A 640 9.15 15.55 -10.28
N GLU A 641 10.27 16.05 -9.76
CA GLU A 641 10.30 17.18 -8.83
C GLU A 641 10.89 18.41 -9.53
N HIS A 642 10.19 19.55 -9.47
CA HIS A 642 10.74 20.83 -9.91
C HIS A 642 11.40 21.53 -8.71
N VAL A 643 12.72 21.64 -8.75
CA VAL A 643 13.51 22.32 -7.72
C VAL A 643 13.70 23.78 -8.11
N GLN A 644 13.32 24.70 -7.23
CA GLN A 644 13.52 26.14 -7.38
C GLN A 644 14.21 26.70 -6.13
N ASN A 645 15.45 27.19 -6.26
CA ASN A 645 16.18 27.81 -5.14
C ASN A 645 16.97 29.04 -5.59
N GLY A 646 16.41 30.23 -5.38
CA GLY A 646 17.01 31.48 -5.84
C GLY A 646 17.09 31.53 -7.36
N THR A 647 18.29 31.37 -7.92
CA THR A 647 18.55 31.37 -9.37
C THR A 647 18.64 29.99 -10.00
N THR A 648 18.63 28.90 -9.22
CA THR A 648 18.65 27.53 -9.75
C THR A 648 17.23 27.03 -9.98
N SER A 649 16.99 26.48 -11.17
CA SER A 649 15.75 25.82 -11.58
C SER A 649 16.09 24.59 -12.40
N TYR A 650 15.77 23.40 -11.89
CA TYR A 650 15.97 22.13 -12.59
C TYR A 650 14.94 21.09 -12.13
N TYR A 651 14.91 19.97 -12.83
CA TYR A 651 14.05 18.83 -12.55
C TYR A 651 14.87 17.62 -12.13
N ASN A 652 14.39 16.92 -11.11
CA ASN A 652 14.87 15.58 -10.77
C ASN A 652 13.88 14.55 -11.31
N ILE A 653 14.37 13.49 -11.95
CA ILE A 653 13.54 12.40 -12.48
C ILE A 653 13.96 11.11 -11.78
N SER A 654 13.08 10.58 -10.94
CA SER A 654 13.37 9.42 -10.09
C SER A 654 12.32 8.32 -10.27
N PRO A 655 12.66 7.03 -10.11
CA PRO A 655 11.67 5.96 -10.01
C PRO A 655 10.64 6.26 -8.92
N ALA A 656 9.34 6.11 -9.21
CA ALA A 656 8.31 6.27 -8.21
C ALA A 656 8.51 5.27 -7.05
N GLY A 657 8.41 5.77 -5.81
CA GLY A 657 8.66 4.99 -4.60
C GLY A 657 10.13 4.82 -4.20
N ALA A 658 11.10 5.35 -4.98
CA ALA A 658 12.52 5.23 -4.68
C ALA A 658 13.30 6.51 -5.01
N ARG A 659 13.03 7.58 -4.26
CA ARG A 659 13.61 8.93 -4.46
C ARG A 659 15.10 9.06 -4.17
N ALA A 660 15.72 8.02 -3.60
CA ALA A 660 17.17 7.98 -3.39
C ALA A 660 17.97 7.76 -4.70
N HIS A 661 17.29 7.50 -5.81
CA HIS A 661 17.89 7.26 -7.11
C HIS A 661 17.25 8.18 -8.17
N ALA A 662 18.07 8.81 -9.00
CA ALA A 662 17.67 9.73 -10.06
C ALA A 662 18.37 9.40 -11.38
N TRP A 663 17.77 9.84 -12.49
CA TRP A 663 18.31 9.71 -13.83
C TRP A 663 19.67 10.38 -13.95
N ASN A 664 20.66 9.64 -14.45
CA ASN A 664 21.98 10.16 -14.83
C ASN A 664 22.60 9.23 -15.89
N TRP A 665 23.43 9.77 -16.78
CA TRP A 665 24.04 8.97 -17.84
C TRP A 665 25.19 8.12 -17.30
N HIS A 666 24.96 6.81 -17.26
CA HIS A 666 26.00 5.85 -16.92
C HIS A 666 27.12 5.87 -17.97
N GLY A 667 28.37 5.96 -17.50
CA GLY A 667 29.55 6.11 -18.34
C GLY A 667 29.84 7.56 -18.75
N GLY A 668 28.96 8.51 -18.42
CA GLY A 668 29.11 9.91 -18.76
C GLY A 668 28.86 10.22 -20.23
N VAL A 669 29.18 11.45 -20.60
CA VAL A 669 28.95 12.00 -21.93
C VAL A 669 30.14 11.68 -22.85
N GLY A 670 29.89 11.46 -24.16
CA GLY A 670 30.95 11.20 -25.14
C GLY A 670 31.51 9.77 -25.15
N VAL A 671 30.96 8.86 -24.34
CA VAL A 671 31.35 7.44 -24.29
C VAL A 671 30.43 6.60 -25.19
N THR A 672 31.00 5.71 -26.00
CA THR A 672 30.26 4.92 -27.01
C THR A 672 29.25 3.92 -26.41
N GLN A 673 29.45 3.47 -25.18
CA GLN A 673 28.56 2.56 -24.44
C GLN A 673 27.87 3.26 -23.26
N ASN A 674 27.22 4.39 -23.53
CA ASN A 674 26.43 5.12 -22.53
C ASN A 674 24.97 4.60 -22.48
N SER A 675 24.30 4.85 -21.35
CA SER A 675 22.87 4.55 -21.17
C SER A 675 22.31 5.38 -20.01
N MET A 676 20.99 5.50 -19.92
CA MET A 676 20.37 6.06 -18.72
C MET A 676 20.52 5.08 -17.54
N GLY A 677 21.17 5.55 -16.49
CA GLY A 677 21.38 4.85 -15.23
C GLY A 677 20.71 5.56 -14.06
N PHE A 678 20.84 4.96 -12.88
CA PHE A 678 20.36 5.51 -11.62
C PHE A 678 21.53 5.83 -10.69
N TYR A 679 21.50 7.04 -10.12
CA TYR A 679 22.54 7.59 -9.23
C TYR A 679 21.91 8.48 -8.16
N SER A 680 22.70 8.97 -7.20
CA SER A 680 22.20 9.89 -6.17
C SER A 680 21.55 11.14 -6.81
N PRO A 681 20.39 11.61 -6.30
CA PRO A 681 19.82 12.89 -6.70
C PRO A 681 20.72 14.09 -6.33
N ASP A 682 21.65 13.93 -5.39
CA ASP A 682 22.63 14.97 -5.04
C ASP A 682 23.79 15.05 -6.04
N ASP A 683 23.92 14.08 -6.95
CA ASP A 683 24.87 14.17 -8.06
C ASP A 683 24.40 15.28 -9.00
N ALA A 684 25.27 16.25 -9.22
CA ALA A 684 24.94 17.42 -10.01
C ALA A 684 24.69 17.13 -11.50
N ASN A 685 25.03 15.93 -11.98
CA ASN A 685 24.69 15.43 -13.32
C ASN A 685 23.31 14.75 -13.37
N SER A 686 22.65 14.55 -12.21
CA SER A 686 21.30 13.98 -12.10
C SER A 686 20.18 15.02 -12.27
N HIS A 687 20.53 16.26 -12.61
CA HIS A 687 19.60 17.37 -12.77
C HIS A 687 19.30 17.65 -14.24
N TRP A 688 18.03 17.90 -14.55
CA TRP A 688 17.52 18.01 -15.91
C TRP A 688 16.72 19.28 -16.13
N GLU A 689 16.56 19.67 -17.39
CA GLU A 689 15.65 20.73 -17.82
C GLU A 689 14.68 20.15 -18.84
N LEU A 690 13.39 20.41 -18.61
CA LEU A 690 12.31 19.99 -19.49
C LEU A 690 11.93 21.19 -20.36
N ILE A 691 12.45 21.23 -21.58
CA ILE A 691 12.33 22.38 -22.49
C ILE A 691 11.19 22.14 -23.47
N PRO A 692 10.21 23.05 -23.58
CA PRO A 692 9.13 22.94 -24.57
C PRO A 692 9.66 22.71 -26.00
N ALA A 693 9.12 21.69 -26.67
CA ALA A 693 9.51 21.30 -28.02
C ALA A 693 8.62 21.92 -29.12
N ASP A 694 7.45 22.44 -28.76
CA ASP A 694 6.53 23.14 -29.67
C ASP A 694 5.98 24.44 -29.07
N ALA A 695 5.42 25.29 -29.95
CA ALA A 695 4.91 26.60 -29.57
C ALA A 695 3.73 26.53 -28.59
N LEU A 696 2.87 25.52 -28.71
CA LEU A 696 1.75 25.33 -27.78
C LEU A 696 2.25 25.05 -26.36
N THR A 697 3.23 24.17 -26.21
CA THR A 697 3.79 23.79 -24.93
C THR A 697 4.53 24.97 -24.29
N GLU A 698 5.28 25.75 -25.07
CA GLU A 698 5.92 26.98 -24.59
C GLU A 698 4.88 28.00 -24.14
N TYR A 699 3.83 28.20 -24.94
CA TYR A 699 2.76 29.14 -24.63
C TYR A 699 2.03 28.76 -23.34
N LEU A 700 1.62 27.50 -23.18
CA LEU A 700 0.92 27.04 -21.97
C LEU A 700 1.82 27.09 -20.72
N ALA A 701 3.11 26.81 -20.86
CA ALA A 701 4.08 27.00 -19.77
C ALA A 701 4.18 28.48 -19.37
N LEU A 702 4.19 29.40 -20.35
CA LEU A 702 4.20 30.83 -20.11
C LEU A 702 2.90 31.33 -19.46
N VAL A 703 1.73 30.83 -19.88
CA VAL A 703 0.43 31.14 -19.25
C VAL A 703 0.44 30.78 -17.77
N LYS A 704 0.94 29.59 -17.41
CA LYS A 704 1.09 29.16 -16.02
C LYS A 704 2.03 30.06 -15.23
N HIS A 705 3.18 30.40 -15.82
CA HIS A 705 4.13 31.31 -15.18
C HIS A 705 3.50 32.69 -14.93
N ALA A 706 2.81 33.24 -15.93
CA ALA A 706 2.09 34.50 -15.80
C ALA A 706 1.04 34.42 -14.68
N ASP A 707 0.22 33.36 -14.63
CA ASP A 707 -0.80 33.24 -13.58
C ASP A 707 -0.17 33.17 -12.18
N SER A 708 0.94 32.44 -12.01
CA SER A 708 1.69 32.40 -10.75
C SER A 708 2.20 33.78 -10.32
N VAL A 709 2.74 34.57 -11.26
CA VAL A 709 3.15 35.96 -11.00
C VAL A 709 1.96 36.82 -10.57
N LEU A 710 0.83 36.71 -11.29
CA LEU A 710 -0.38 37.47 -10.98
C LEU A 710 -0.96 37.10 -9.62
N VAL A 711 -0.97 35.81 -9.25
CA VAL A 711 -1.40 35.35 -7.91
C VAL A 711 -0.52 35.95 -6.81
N ARG A 712 0.81 35.83 -6.95
CA ARG A 712 1.78 36.39 -5.99
C ARG A 712 1.56 37.89 -5.77
N ASP A 713 1.22 38.60 -6.84
CA ASP A 713 1.16 40.06 -6.85
C ASP A 713 -0.23 40.62 -6.56
N ALA A 714 -1.24 39.79 -6.26
CA ALA A 714 -2.63 40.21 -6.05
C ALA A 714 -2.80 41.33 -5.01
N ALA A 715 -2.06 41.28 -3.89
CA ALA A 715 -2.13 42.30 -2.84
C ALA A 715 -1.52 43.65 -3.25
N LYS A 716 -0.70 43.69 -4.30
CA LYS A 716 -0.08 44.92 -4.83
C LYS A 716 -0.94 45.61 -5.87
N ALA A 717 -2.01 44.96 -6.33
CA ALA A 717 -2.91 45.42 -7.38
C ALA A 717 -4.09 46.22 -6.79
N VAL A 718 -3.81 47.41 -6.24
CA VAL A 718 -4.84 48.24 -5.58
C VAL A 718 -5.55 49.13 -6.58
N SER A 719 -4.82 50.03 -7.23
CA SER A 719 -5.38 50.91 -8.27
C SER A 719 -5.55 50.15 -9.59
N THR A 720 -4.73 49.13 -9.83
CA THR A 720 -4.75 48.27 -11.03
C THR A 720 -5.66 47.04 -10.90
N HIS A 721 -6.51 46.99 -9.87
CA HIS A 721 -7.31 45.81 -9.51
C HIS A 721 -8.15 45.24 -10.68
N SER A 722 -8.85 46.11 -11.42
CA SER A 722 -9.67 45.70 -12.57
C SER A 722 -8.83 45.07 -13.69
N TYR A 723 -7.66 45.63 -13.98
CA TYR A 723 -6.74 45.08 -14.98
C TYR A 723 -6.18 43.73 -14.51
N HIS A 724 -5.77 43.61 -13.25
CA HIS A 724 -5.30 42.35 -12.66
C HIS A 724 -6.35 41.24 -12.80
N GLN A 725 -7.60 41.51 -12.42
CA GLN A 725 -8.71 40.55 -12.56
C GLN A 725 -8.95 40.15 -14.02
N ALA A 726 -8.97 41.13 -14.93
CA ALA A 726 -9.16 40.86 -16.36
C ALA A 726 -8.02 40.02 -16.94
N PHE A 727 -6.76 40.29 -16.55
CA PHE A 727 -5.61 39.51 -17.00
C PHE A 727 -5.67 38.08 -16.46
N ARG A 728 -6.03 37.86 -15.19
CA ARG A 728 -6.23 36.51 -14.65
C ARG A 728 -7.35 35.75 -15.34
N ALA A 729 -8.48 36.40 -15.62
CA ALA A 729 -9.57 35.79 -16.37
C ALA A 729 -9.16 35.41 -17.81
N HIS A 730 -8.34 36.24 -18.46
CA HIS A 730 -7.75 35.93 -19.75
C HIS A 730 -6.83 34.71 -19.66
N LEU A 731 -5.87 34.68 -18.73
CA LEU A 731 -4.96 33.54 -18.53
C LEU A 731 -5.70 32.22 -18.26
N ALA A 732 -6.80 32.28 -17.51
CA ALA A 732 -7.66 31.11 -17.29
C ALA A 732 -8.25 30.57 -18.60
N THR A 733 -8.65 31.46 -19.51
CA THR A 733 -9.14 31.10 -20.86
C THR A 733 -8.00 30.57 -21.73
N GLU A 734 -6.86 31.25 -21.76
CA GLU A 734 -5.70 30.87 -22.57
C GLU A 734 -5.09 29.52 -22.14
N SER A 735 -5.26 29.12 -20.87
CA SER A 735 -4.80 27.82 -20.36
C SER A 735 -5.46 26.61 -21.02
N GLN A 736 -6.57 26.81 -21.74
CA GLN A 736 -7.33 25.77 -22.44
C GLN A 736 -7.06 25.73 -23.95
N ARG A 737 -6.12 26.53 -24.46
CA ARG A 737 -5.78 26.54 -25.89
C ARG A 737 -5.26 25.17 -26.36
N THR A 738 -5.59 24.85 -27.60
CA THR A 738 -5.12 23.65 -28.32
C THR A 738 -4.12 23.97 -29.43
N THR A 739 -3.86 25.25 -29.71
CA THR A 739 -2.87 25.73 -30.69
C THR A 739 -2.29 27.07 -30.25
N ALA A 740 -1.01 27.34 -30.52
CA ALA A 740 -0.39 28.65 -30.30
C ALA A 740 0.70 28.94 -31.34
N THR A 741 0.96 30.22 -31.57
CA THR A 741 1.99 30.74 -32.48
C THR A 741 3.07 31.49 -31.72
N GLN A 742 4.21 31.76 -32.38
CA GLN A 742 5.25 32.62 -31.79
C GLN A 742 4.72 34.02 -31.45
N ALA A 743 3.81 34.55 -32.26
CA ALA A 743 3.19 35.85 -32.01
C ALA A 743 2.35 35.85 -30.72
N ASP A 744 1.66 34.76 -30.40
CA ASP A 744 0.92 34.62 -29.14
C ASP A 744 1.88 34.63 -27.94
N ILE A 745 3.01 33.93 -28.05
CA ILE A 745 4.06 33.86 -27.02
C ILE A 745 4.64 35.26 -26.77
N ASP A 746 5.02 35.96 -27.84
CA ASP A 746 5.63 37.28 -27.76
C ASP A 746 4.64 38.31 -27.18
N LEU A 747 3.36 38.22 -27.56
CA LEU A 747 2.29 39.04 -26.99
C LEU A 747 2.16 38.81 -25.49
N LEU A 748 2.08 37.56 -25.03
CA LEU A 748 1.94 37.27 -23.60
C LEU A 748 3.19 37.70 -22.81
N LYS A 749 4.40 37.53 -23.36
CA LYS A 749 5.65 38.06 -22.78
C LYS A 749 5.55 39.58 -22.61
N SER A 750 5.05 40.29 -23.62
CA SER A 750 4.88 41.74 -23.58
C SER A 750 3.84 42.19 -22.54
N GLN A 751 2.72 41.47 -22.42
CA GLN A 751 1.69 41.75 -21.40
C GLN A 751 2.20 41.48 -19.98
N LEU A 752 3.03 40.45 -19.78
CA LEU A 752 3.66 40.16 -18.50
C LEU A 752 4.71 41.21 -18.12
N ALA A 753 5.52 41.68 -19.08
CA ALA A 753 6.45 42.78 -18.87
C ALA A 753 5.70 44.08 -18.53
N ALA A 754 4.58 44.36 -19.22
CA ALA A 754 3.72 45.49 -18.92
C ALA A 754 3.15 45.41 -17.49
N TRP A 755 2.67 44.23 -17.08
CA TRP A 755 2.19 44.01 -15.70
C TRP A 755 3.24 44.39 -14.66
N ASP A 756 4.51 44.02 -14.86
CA ASP A 756 5.56 44.34 -13.89
C ASP A 756 5.78 45.86 -13.72
N VAL A 757 5.71 46.63 -14.82
CA VAL A 757 5.78 48.10 -14.79
C VAL A 757 4.58 48.69 -14.04
N TRP A 758 3.36 48.33 -14.43
CA TRP A 758 2.13 48.90 -13.85
C TRP A 758 1.96 48.53 -12.38
N ARG A 759 2.24 47.29 -12.01
CA ARG A 759 2.24 46.81 -10.63
C ARG A 759 3.27 47.54 -9.78
N THR A 760 4.46 47.81 -10.33
CA THR A 760 5.50 48.56 -9.62
C THR A 760 5.06 50.01 -9.39
N ALA A 761 4.42 50.65 -10.37
CA ALA A 761 3.83 51.97 -10.22
C ALA A 761 2.79 52.00 -9.09
N ASP A 762 1.80 51.10 -9.15
CA ASP A 762 0.70 51.01 -8.18
C ASP A 762 1.22 50.77 -6.76
N SER A 763 2.11 49.79 -6.59
CA SER A 763 2.71 49.48 -5.30
C SER A 763 3.49 50.66 -4.72
N THR A 764 4.18 51.44 -5.56
CA THR A 764 4.95 52.62 -5.13
C THR A 764 4.01 53.72 -4.65
N LEU A 765 3.00 54.06 -5.46
CA LEU A 765 2.01 55.08 -5.13
C LEU A 765 1.21 54.72 -3.88
N GLN A 766 0.87 53.44 -3.72
CA GLN A 766 0.12 52.96 -2.57
C GLN A 766 0.95 53.04 -1.28
N ALA A 767 2.23 52.67 -1.32
CA ALA A 767 3.13 52.77 -0.18
C ALA A 767 3.32 54.23 0.28
N ASP A 768 3.37 55.15 -0.68
CA ASP A 768 3.62 56.56 -0.40
C ASP A 768 2.36 57.34 -0.02
N ALA A 769 1.16 56.79 -0.28
CA ALA A 769 -0.11 57.53 -0.23
C ALA A 769 -0.40 58.19 1.13
N ALA A 770 -0.01 57.57 2.24
CA ALA A 770 -0.26 58.12 3.58
C ALA A 770 0.76 59.20 3.99
N SER A 771 1.89 59.30 3.29
CA SER A 771 3.01 60.19 3.64
C SER A 771 2.94 61.56 2.96
N VAL A 772 2.13 61.69 1.91
CA VAL A 772 2.05 62.89 1.08
C VAL A 772 0.89 63.79 1.50
N GLN A 773 1.06 65.11 1.38
CA GLN A 773 0.01 66.08 1.74
C GLN A 773 -0.36 67.02 0.58
N HIS A 774 0.62 67.69 -0.02
CA HIS A 774 0.42 68.71 -1.05
C HIS A 774 0.41 68.15 -2.46
N ILE A 775 1.11 67.04 -2.73
CA ILE A 775 1.17 66.36 -4.04
C ILE A 775 0.02 65.37 -4.29
N GLN A 776 -1.04 65.41 -3.45
CA GLN A 776 -2.23 64.56 -3.57
C GLN A 776 -2.91 64.62 -4.95
N PRO A 777 -2.97 65.76 -5.66
CA PRO A 777 -3.56 65.81 -7.00
C PRO A 777 -2.83 64.92 -8.01
N PHE A 778 -1.49 64.93 -8.03
CA PHE A 778 -0.71 64.03 -8.88
C PHE A 778 -0.92 62.57 -8.49
N LEU A 779 -0.95 62.26 -7.19
CA LEU A 779 -1.21 60.91 -6.70
C LEU A 779 -2.57 60.39 -7.18
N ASN A 780 -3.64 61.17 -7.01
CA ASN A 780 -4.99 60.78 -7.38
C ASN A 780 -5.14 60.62 -8.90
N ASP A 781 -4.57 61.54 -9.67
CA ASP A 781 -4.59 61.51 -11.14
C ASP A 781 -3.81 60.29 -11.67
N PHE A 782 -2.64 59.99 -11.09
CA PHE A 782 -1.88 58.81 -11.49
C PHE A 782 -2.60 57.50 -11.10
N LYS A 783 -3.20 57.42 -9.90
CA LYS A 783 -4.06 56.28 -9.53
C LYS A 783 -5.26 56.12 -10.46
N ALA A 784 -5.87 57.21 -10.91
CA ALA A 784 -6.97 57.17 -11.88
C ALA A 784 -6.51 56.62 -13.24
N LYS A 785 -5.32 57.02 -13.72
CA LYS A 785 -4.71 56.42 -14.93
C LYS A 785 -4.49 54.91 -14.77
N LEU A 786 -3.99 54.47 -13.62
CA LEU A 786 -3.80 53.04 -13.33
C LEU A 786 -5.13 52.26 -13.30
N ALA A 787 -6.18 52.86 -12.74
CA ALA A 787 -7.51 52.25 -12.69
C ALA A 787 -8.20 52.16 -14.05
N ALA A 788 -7.80 52.97 -15.02
CA ALA A 788 -8.31 52.95 -16.39
C ALA A 788 -7.61 51.95 -17.31
N LEU A 789 -6.56 51.25 -16.84
CA LEU A 789 -5.84 50.25 -17.63
C LEU A 789 -6.75 49.08 -18.01
N THR A 790 -6.62 48.63 -19.26
CA THR A 790 -7.30 47.43 -19.76
C THR A 790 -6.27 46.47 -20.35
N LEU A 791 -6.64 45.21 -20.52
CA LEU A 791 -5.76 44.21 -21.14
C LEU A 791 -5.39 44.57 -22.59
N ALA A 792 -6.27 45.26 -23.32
CA ALA A 792 -6.02 45.66 -24.70
C ALA A 792 -5.03 46.84 -24.81
N SER A 793 -4.99 47.71 -23.80
CA SER A 793 -4.14 48.90 -23.78
C SER A 793 -2.90 48.75 -22.89
N SER A 794 -2.74 47.63 -22.18
CA SER A 794 -1.73 47.48 -21.13
C SER A 794 -0.29 47.54 -21.65
N THR A 795 -0.06 47.20 -22.92
CA THR A 795 1.27 47.26 -23.56
C THR A 795 1.61 48.65 -24.11
N GLN A 796 0.67 49.60 -24.07
CA GLN A 796 0.87 50.99 -24.53
C GLN A 796 1.23 51.91 -23.36
N GLY A 797 2.01 52.97 -23.61
CA GLY A 797 2.31 53.99 -22.59
C GLY A 797 3.29 53.56 -21.48
N LEU A 798 4.01 52.46 -21.66
CA LEU A 798 4.97 51.94 -20.66
C LEU A 798 6.11 52.92 -20.36
N GLU A 799 6.65 53.58 -21.39
CA GLU A 799 7.69 54.62 -21.22
C GLU A 799 7.15 55.83 -20.44
N GLU A 800 5.94 56.30 -20.76
CA GLU A 800 5.28 57.39 -20.02
C GLU A 800 5.12 57.02 -18.55
N ALA A 801 4.69 55.79 -18.24
CA ALA A 801 4.53 55.30 -16.88
C ALA A 801 5.87 55.30 -16.11
N GLN A 802 6.94 54.81 -16.73
CA GLN A 802 8.28 54.81 -16.14
C GLN A 802 8.77 56.24 -15.83
N GLU A 803 8.53 57.19 -16.75
CA GLU A 803 8.87 58.60 -16.53
C GLU A 803 8.01 59.24 -15.44
N LEU A 804 6.72 58.90 -15.37
CA LEU A 804 5.82 59.36 -14.30
C LEU A 804 6.23 58.82 -12.92
N ILE A 805 6.74 57.59 -12.83
CA ILE A 805 7.29 57.04 -11.56
C ILE A 805 8.56 57.80 -11.15
N LYS A 806 9.47 58.09 -12.08
CA LYS A 806 10.67 58.91 -11.80
C LYS A 806 10.27 60.31 -11.35
N ALA A 807 9.28 60.91 -12.02
CA ALA A 807 8.73 62.21 -11.63
C ALA A 807 8.11 62.12 -10.23
N TRP A 808 7.31 61.10 -9.93
CA TRP A 808 6.68 60.89 -8.62
C TRP A 808 7.68 60.96 -7.47
N HIS A 809 8.80 60.25 -7.55
CA HIS A 809 9.85 60.30 -6.52
C HIS A 809 10.41 61.73 -6.32
N THR A 810 10.58 62.47 -7.40
CA THR A 810 11.11 63.85 -7.36
C THR A 810 10.10 64.81 -6.71
N TRP A 811 8.83 64.72 -7.10
CA TRP A 811 7.75 65.56 -6.57
C TRP A 811 7.41 65.22 -5.12
N LYS A 812 7.44 63.93 -4.75
CA LYS A 812 7.27 63.48 -3.36
C LYS A 812 8.35 64.07 -2.45
N LYS A 813 9.62 64.10 -2.89
CA LYS A 813 10.69 64.72 -2.10
C LYS A 813 10.43 66.21 -1.84
N ALA A 814 9.81 66.91 -2.79
CA ALA A 814 9.41 68.30 -2.58
C ALA A 814 8.25 68.44 -1.58
N ASP A 815 7.27 67.54 -1.64
CA ASP A 815 6.20 67.43 -0.65
C ASP A 815 6.76 67.22 0.77
N GLU A 816 7.67 66.25 0.94
CA GLU A 816 8.33 65.95 2.22
C GLU A 816 9.08 67.18 2.78
N VAL A 817 9.76 67.94 1.91
CA VAL A 817 10.45 69.18 2.28
C VAL A 817 9.47 70.23 2.77
N LEU A 818 8.34 70.41 2.06
CA LEU A 818 7.29 71.37 2.44
C LEU A 818 6.68 70.99 3.80
N VAL A 819 6.23 69.73 3.95
CA VAL A 819 5.63 69.23 5.19
C VAL A 819 6.58 69.38 6.38
N ARG A 820 7.85 68.97 6.21
CA ARG A 820 8.88 69.06 7.27
C ARG A 820 9.12 70.49 7.75
N ASP A 821 9.09 71.46 6.84
CA ASP A 821 9.47 72.83 7.14
C ASP A 821 8.27 73.76 7.40
N ALA A 822 7.03 73.29 7.24
CA ALA A 822 5.79 74.06 7.37
C ALA A 822 5.72 74.94 8.65
N GLN A 823 6.12 74.38 9.80
CA GLN A 823 6.10 75.07 11.10
C GLN A 823 7.24 76.09 11.28
N LYS A 824 8.29 76.05 10.43
CA LYS A 824 9.46 76.93 10.51
C LYS A 824 9.30 78.20 9.69
N VAL A 825 8.31 78.24 8.81
CA VAL A 825 8.05 79.36 7.92
C VAL A 825 7.34 80.48 8.68
N LYS A 826 7.90 81.69 8.66
CA LYS A 826 7.24 82.91 9.15
C LYS A 826 7.35 84.04 8.14
N HIS A 827 8.57 84.47 7.82
CA HIS A 827 8.82 85.61 6.94
C HIS A 827 8.94 85.20 5.46
N SER A 828 9.30 83.96 5.17
CA SER A 828 9.40 83.41 3.81
C SER A 828 8.07 82.85 3.26
N ARG A 829 6.94 83.17 3.92
CA ARG A 829 5.60 82.65 3.60
C ARG A 829 5.20 82.80 2.12
N PRO A 830 5.43 83.94 1.42
CA PRO A 830 5.07 84.07 0.02
C PRO A 830 5.80 83.06 -0.88
N PHE A 831 7.09 82.83 -0.62
CA PHE A 831 7.87 81.84 -1.36
C PHE A 831 7.38 80.43 -1.07
N TYR A 832 7.16 80.09 0.21
CA TYR A 832 6.65 78.79 0.62
C TYR A 832 5.29 78.50 -0.04
N ASN A 833 4.35 79.44 0.01
CA ASN A 833 3.03 79.28 -0.60
C ASN A 833 3.13 79.10 -2.12
N ALA A 834 4.01 79.82 -2.80
CA ALA A 834 4.24 79.62 -4.23
C ALA A 834 4.88 78.26 -4.55
N PHE A 835 5.76 77.76 -3.68
CA PHE A 835 6.33 76.42 -3.80
C PHE A 835 5.27 75.34 -3.56
N THR A 836 4.45 75.46 -2.51
CA THR A 836 3.30 74.58 -2.27
C THR A 836 2.32 74.60 -3.42
N ALA A 837 1.96 75.77 -3.95
CA ALA A 837 1.06 75.88 -5.09
C ALA A 837 1.61 75.17 -6.34
N LEU A 838 2.92 75.25 -6.58
CA LEU A 838 3.56 74.52 -7.67
C LEU A 838 3.39 73.00 -7.49
N VAL A 839 3.73 72.48 -6.30
CA VAL A 839 3.60 71.04 -5.97
C VAL A 839 2.14 70.58 -6.06
N THR A 840 1.18 71.36 -5.58
CA THR A 840 -0.25 71.03 -5.61
C THR A 840 -0.86 71.15 -7.00
N SER A 841 -0.31 71.97 -7.90
CA SER A 841 -0.75 72.04 -9.30
C SER A 841 -0.23 70.90 -10.19
N THR A 842 0.65 70.05 -9.67
CA THR A 842 1.22 68.95 -10.43
C THR A 842 0.22 67.83 -10.62
N GLN A 843 0.15 67.33 -11.86
CA GLN A 843 -0.67 66.22 -12.33
C GLN A 843 0.16 65.41 -13.34
N THR A 844 -0.32 64.25 -13.78
CA THR A 844 0.40 63.40 -14.75
C THR A 844 0.71 64.14 -16.07
N THR A 845 -0.13 65.09 -16.47
CA THR A 845 0.00 65.85 -17.73
C THR A 845 1.15 66.86 -17.73
N ASN A 846 1.58 67.33 -16.56
CA ASN A 846 2.63 68.35 -16.42
C ASN A 846 3.84 67.90 -15.57
N ALA A 847 3.75 66.77 -14.86
CA ALA A 847 4.79 66.30 -13.93
C ALA A 847 6.16 66.06 -14.58
N THR A 848 6.20 65.75 -15.87
CA THR A 848 7.41 65.50 -16.67
C THR A 848 7.75 66.64 -17.62
N GLN A 849 6.94 67.70 -17.67
CA GLN A 849 7.17 68.82 -18.60
C GLN A 849 8.43 69.60 -18.20
N PRO A 850 9.37 69.85 -19.12
CA PRO A 850 10.68 70.43 -18.79
C PRO A 850 10.60 71.75 -18.01
N ALA A 851 9.66 72.64 -18.39
CA ALA A 851 9.47 73.92 -17.70
C ALA A 851 8.95 73.75 -16.26
N HIS A 852 8.04 72.78 -16.04
CA HIS A 852 7.46 72.50 -14.72
C HIS A 852 8.48 71.85 -13.79
N VAL A 853 9.28 70.91 -14.33
CA VAL A 853 10.40 70.28 -13.62
C VAL A 853 11.51 71.30 -13.31
N ALA A 854 11.82 72.21 -14.24
CA ALA A 854 12.80 73.28 -14.00
C ALA A 854 12.34 74.22 -12.88
N ALA A 855 11.04 74.58 -12.86
CA ALA A 855 10.46 75.37 -11.78
C ALA A 855 10.57 74.65 -10.43
N LEU A 856 10.30 73.34 -10.38
CA LEU A 856 10.45 72.52 -9.18
C LEU A 856 11.90 72.52 -8.68
N ASN A 857 12.85 72.21 -9.57
CA ASN A 857 14.27 72.15 -9.24
C ASN A 857 14.78 73.49 -8.72
N GLN A 858 14.37 74.59 -9.33
CA GLN A 858 14.71 75.93 -8.85
C GLN A 858 14.17 76.17 -7.43
N ARG A 859 12.93 75.76 -7.13
CA ARG A 859 12.34 75.87 -5.78
C ARG A 859 13.06 74.98 -4.76
N LEU A 860 13.37 73.74 -5.12
CA LEU A 860 14.14 72.83 -4.26
C LEU A 860 15.55 73.34 -3.96
N LEU A 861 16.21 74.00 -4.92
CA LEU A 861 17.53 74.59 -4.75
C LEU A 861 17.50 75.85 -3.88
N THR A 862 16.49 76.71 -4.07
CA THR A 862 16.42 78.02 -3.39
C THR A 862 15.72 77.97 -2.04
N TRP A 863 14.83 77.00 -1.80
CA TRP A 863 14.11 76.85 -0.55
C TRP A 863 15.01 76.73 0.69
N PRO A 864 16.09 75.92 0.70
CA PRO A 864 16.98 75.82 1.86
C PRO A 864 17.59 77.16 2.26
N VAL A 865 17.90 78.03 1.29
CA VAL A 865 18.46 79.37 1.54
C VAL A 865 17.42 80.28 2.18
N TRP A 866 16.21 80.35 1.62
CA TRP A 866 15.12 81.16 2.16
C TRP A 866 14.66 80.67 3.54
N ARG A 867 14.60 79.35 3.74
CA ARG A 867 14.29 78.74 5.04
C ARG A 867 15.39 79.02 6.06
N GLY A 868 16.65 78.99 5.65
CA GLY A 868 17.81 79.34 6.48
C GLY A 868 17.75 80.79 6.93
N ALA A 869 17.50 81.71 6.00
CA ALA A 869 17.32 83.14 6.30
C ALA A 869 16.14 83.39 7.23
N ASP A 870 14.99 82.76 6.99
CA ASP A 870 13.80 82.86 7.85
C ASP A 870 14.07 82.33 9.26
N SER A 871 14.88 81.26 9.39
CA SER A 871 15.29 80.73 10.70
C SER A 871 16.25 81.69 11.42
N LEU A 872 17.17 82.34 10.70
CA LEU A 872 18.17 83.26 11.25
C LEU A 872 17.52 84.49 11.89
N VAL A 873 16.50 85.05 11.25
CA VAL A 873 15.76 86.23 11.75
C VAL A 873 14.81 85.91 12.91
N GLN A 874 14.56 84.62 13.20
CA GLN A 874 13.68 84.17 14.29
C GLN A 874 14.40 83.88 15.62
N ILE A 875 15.74 83.83 15.63
CA ILE A 875 16.52 83.60 16.86
C ILE A 875 16.32 84.82 17.79
N PRO A 876 15.93 84.67 19.07
CA PRO A 876 15.80 85.81 19.99
C PRO A 876 17.12 86.59 20.11
N PRO A 877 17.09 87.91 20.34
CA PRO A 877 18.32 88.67 20.59
C PRO A 877 18.92 88.20 21.92
N TYR A 878 20.11 87.59 21.85
CA TYR A 878 21.01 87.60 23.01
C TYR A 878 21.49 89.03 23.18
N ASN A 879 21.62 89.50 24.43
CA ASN A 879 21.91 90.89 24.84
C ASN A 879 23.26 91.47 24.36
N ASP A 880 23.68 91.24 23.11
CA ASP A 880 24.87 91.79 22.48
C ASP A 880 24.47 92.76 21.34
N PRO A 881 24.74 94.08 21.47
CA PRO A 881 24.40 95.10 20.49
C PRO A 881 25.07 94.94 19.12
N LEU A 882 26.12 94.12 19.00
CA LEU A 882 26.85 93.93 17.74
C LEU A 882 26.18 92.92 16.80
N ASN A 883 25.22 92.14 17.29
CA ASN A 883 24.49 91.13 16.50
C ASN A 883 23.34 91.73 15.66
N THR A 884 23.02 93.01 15.84
CA THR A 884 21.90 93.71 15.18
C THR A 884 22.25 94.33 13.83
N LYS A 885 23.53 94.29 13.40
CA LYS A 885 23.96 94.81 12.09
C LYS A 885 24.24 93.73 11.03
N PHE A 886 24.38 92.46 11.46
CA PHE A 886 24.58 91.32 10.56
C PHE A 886 23.29 90.52 10.32
N ARG A 887 22.32 90.60 11.23
CA ARG A 887 20.92 90.30 10.94
C ARG A 887 20.27 91.48 10.26
#